data_AF-A0AAU3PLY3-F1
#
_entry.id   AF-A0AAU3PLY3-F1
#
_cell.length_a   1.000
_cell.length_b   1.000
_cell.length_c   1.000
_cell.angle_alpha   90.00
_cell.angle_beta   90.00
_cell.angle_gamma   90.00
#
_symmetry.space_group_name_H-M   'P 1'
#
loop_
_entity.id
_entity.type
_entity.pdbx_description
1 polymer ?
#
loop_
_entity_poly.entity_id
_entity_poly.type
_entity_poly.pdbx_seq_one_letter_code
_entity_poly.pdbx_strand_id
1 'polypeptide(L)'
;MSASASVPAPAPVVEREPDWDYLAWHGLDAARLQLGFPLGADWHSLRGCRHAGCDRPAASWPWLCQRCVSDWREAGAPGDVDSWGASTPVPPARRTYTESRCLVGCERAAEVHGLCKSCASERRKDRLTVEEYLARGRSPRPGFGICLVRVCPRMAVMRRSRLCLPHQRQWSEAGRPERETWARTAAAVYTAIDSVPLTDLAPAVLVQVLRWYEAQLRQGGRINPTQVKSAVRWLCDHAVEDLAAASLPPKGATTTYLRLWQKTLPLLEADPATEHTRTLVRLNVLNPRYDRGSVDLRDVHAPWLTRLAQQRLLRLAAAGASSARLMTAGYAARWFAMFLRTLPGEGRRPGEVGRAGMLAYLRWLAHRARDTSDYQLLPDDDPVRQVIAERLLPSLRGAGPLQVTPTRHYELVKSLREVLEDGRAWLAENDAAGVHLLEQDVPPYPERDDTVSELEGRSQDALPEQVFLQLMDGNSLSLLPAGTRRNCVELAMRVGRRPWEIRHLEFDCLEWHDIDVEDADGTVRRRSYPFLAYWMQKVRRRHKLPLHPSDAEVITRQQDHLRREAPRWFHEDGRPRSSRMMLFPTPRMSRANALGERPYDSSTIGYWLQTWLDQFALADEYGKPFDTARVFPYAFRHTYAQLRADAGVPLDILQVLMSHQDPSTTQVYYRPSHPRRIEAVRAIAAKYQFDLTGGRVRAGSADDDLADRIRAGVGSVPVPAGRCHEMNNVRADGHGCPVYYRCFSCTFYTTDFTHLPELRQLRASKAEQLATLENAYDSVLTPGPLSAANLELLRQESKQIDELVGKCEADIGSLTHEERTTVESWLHTRDRFLTVIPVAAVLAGRQRLDQPTVDPMLNERTSQ
;
A
#
# COMPACT_ATOMS: atom_id res chain seq x y z
N MET A 1 -16.05 -64.43 -3.24
CA MET A 1 -16.82 -63.56 -4.16
C MET A 1 -17.38 -62.41 -3.34
N SER A 2 -16.72 -61.27 -3.33
CA SER A 2 -17.23 -60.03 -2.70
C SER A 2 -16.92 -58.88 -3.63
N ALA A 3 -17.98 -58.22 -4.07
CA ALA A 3 -18.00 -57.28 -5.18
C ALA A 3 -17.20 -56.01 -4.87
N SER A 4 -16.38 -55.61 -5.85
CA SER A 4 -15.78 -54.28 -5.97
C SER A 4 -16.90 -53.24 -6.10
N ALA A 5 -17.11 -52.45 -5.06
CA ALA A 5 -17.93 -51.24 -5.15
C ALA A 5 -17.09 -50.16 -5.86
N SER A 6 -17.32 -50.00 -7.16
CA SER A 6 -16.82 -48.88 -7.94
C SER A 6 -17.33 -47.57 -7.34
N VAL A 7 -16.39 -46.71 -6.93
CA VAL A 7 -16.69 -45.32 -6.55
C VAL A 7 -17.38 -44.65 -7.74
N PRO A 8 -18.58 -44.07 -7.57
CA PRO A 8 -19.23 -43.36 -8.66
C PRO A 8 -18.36 -42.17 -9.05
N ALA A 9 -18.11 -42.01 -10.35
CA ALA A 9 -17.53 -40.78 -10.87
C ALA A 9 -18.37 -39.58 -10.37
N PRO A 10 -17.74 -38.47 -9.97
CA PRO A 10 -18.48 -37.30 -9.54
C PRO A 10 -19.44 -36.90 -10.66
N ALA A 11 -20.73 -36.79 -10.34
CA ALA A 11 -21.71 -36.28 -11.27
C ALA A 11 -21.23 -34.92 -11.82
N PRO A 12 -21.38 -34.64 -13.12
CA PRO A 12 -21.09 -33.31 -13.64
C PRO A 12 -21.92 -32.31 -12.82
N VAL A 13 -21.23 -31.34 -12.23
CA VAL A 13 -21.88 -30.21 -11.55
C VAL A 13 -22.83 -29.61 -12.57
N VAL A 14 -24.13 -29.70 -12.30
CA VAL A 14 -25.17 -29.09 -13.14
C VAL A 14 -24.82 -27.60 -13.22
N GLU A 15 -24.37 -27.17 -14.41
CA GLU A 15 -24.05 -25.76 -14.67
C GLU A 15 -25.32 -24.96 -14.36
N ARG A 16 -25.23 -24.08 -13.36
CA ARG A 16 -26.35 -23.26 -12.91
C ARG A 16 -26.77 -22.37 -14.08
N GLU A 17 -27.97 -22.57 -14.62
CA GLU A 17 -28.46 -21.82 -15.79
C GLU A 17 -28.46 -20.30 -15.53
N PRO A 18 -28.19 -19.49 -16.55
CA PRO A 18 -28.26 -18.03 -16.44
C PRO A 18 -29.71 -17.57 -16.22
N ASP A 19 -29.90 -16.46 -15.52
CA ASP A 19 -31.21 -15.85 -15.34
C ASP A 19 -31.66 -15.16 -16.65
N TRP A 20 -32.36 -15.93 -17.49
CA TRP A 20 -32.80 -15.49 -18.82
C TRP A 20 -33.74 -14.27 -18.76
N ASP A 21 -34.59 -14.16 -17.75
CA ASP A 21 -35.54 -13.05 -17.59
C ASP A 21 -34.80 -11.76 -17.22
N TYR A 22 -33.86 -11.85 -16.27
CA TYR A 22 -33.00 -10.72 -15.91
C TYR A 22 -32.16 -10.25 -17.11
N LEU A 23 -31.58 -11.19 -17.86
CA LEU A 23 -30.78 -10.87 -19.04
C LEU A 23 -31.62 -10.26 -20.16
N ALA A 24 -32.88 -10.68 -20.33
CA ALA A 24 -33.80 -10.10 -21.31
C ALA A 24 -34.09 -8.62 -21.00
N TRP A 25 -34.28 -8.27 -19.73
CA TRP A 25 -34.41 -6.87 -19.31
C TRP A 25 -33.16 -6.04 -19.60
N HIS A 26 -31.99 -6.69 -19.62
CA HIS A 26 -30.69 -6.10 -19.97
C HIS A 26 -30.25 -6.36 -21.42
N GLY A 27 -31.22 -6.51 -22.33
CA GLY A 27 -31.02 -6.45 -23.77
C GLY A 27 -30.78 -7.81 -24.46
N LEU A 28 -30.90 -8.94 -23.77
CA LEU A 28 -30.84 -10.26 -24.42
C LEU A 28 -32.16 -10.58 -25.15
N ASP A 29 -32.10 -10.77 -26.46
CA ASP A 29 -33.15 -11.44 -27.24
C ASP A 29 -32.85 -12.95 -27.22
N ALA A 30 -33.52 -13.68 -26.32
CA ALA A 30 -33.31 -15.11 -26.14
C ALA A 30 -33.70 -15.92 -27.39
N ALA A 31 -34.75 -15.52 -28.10
CA ALA A 31 -35.22 -16.21 -29.31
C ALA A 31 -34.21 -16.09 -30.46
N ARG A 32 -33.49 -14.96 -30.56
CA ARG A 32 -32.43 -14.73 -31.55
C ARG A 32 -31.02 -15.00 -31.04
N LEU A 33 -30.87 -15.36 -29.76
CA LEU A 33 -29.61 -15.42 -29.02
C LEU A 33 -28.72 -14.21 -29.36
N GLN A 34 -29.23 -13.02 -29.09
CA GLN A 34 -28.55 -11.76 -29.44
C GLN A 34 -28.57 -10.77 -28.28
N LEU A 35 -27.40 -10.23 -27.91
CA LEU A 35 -27.30 -9.11 -26.98
C LEU A 35 -27.48 -7.79 -27.74
N GLY A 36 -28.48 -7.02 -27.35
CA GLY A 36 -28.73 -5.64 -27.77
C GLY A 36 -28.28 -4.63 -26.71
N PHE A 37 -27.81 -3.47 -27.16
CA PHE A 37 -27.32 -2.40 -26.30
C PHE A 37 -28.07 -1.09 -26.62
N PRO A 38 -29.24 -0.85 -26.00
CA PRO A 38 -30.07 0.33 -26.24
C PRO A 38 -29.32 1.64 -25.95
N LEU A 39 -29.25 2.53 -26.93
CA LEU A 39 -28.47 3.77 -26.79
C LEU A 39 -28.91 4.59 -25.58
N GLY A 40 -27.95 4.96 -24.73
CA GLY A 40 -28.23 5.76 -23.53
C GLY A 40 -28.47 4.96 -22.26
N ALA A 41 -28.55 3.62 -22.32
CA ALA A 41 -28.63 2.81 -21.11
C ALA A 41 -27.42 3.05 -20.18
N ASP A 42 -27.67 3.01 -18.87
CA ASP A 42 -26.74 3.36 -17.80
C ASP A 42 -25.68 2.27 -17.52
N TRP A 43 -26.03 1.02 -17.83
CA TRP A 43 -25.20 -0.17 -17.64
C TRP A 43 -24.18 -0.42 -18.77
N HIS A 44 -24.15 0.40 -19.83
CA HIS A 44 -23.12 0.30 -20.87
C HIS A 44 -22.61 1.65 -21.40
N SER A 45 -21.54 1.61 -22.19
CA SER A 45 -20.85 2.82 -22.68
C SER A 45 -21.42 3.46 -23.96
N LEU A 46 -22.33 2.81 -24.71
CA LEU A 46 -22.84 3.36 -25.96
C LEU A 46 -23.81 4.53 -25.76
N ARG A 47 -23.68 5.55 -26.60
CA ARG A 47 -24.54 6.74 -26.67
C ARG A 47 -24.96 6.99 -28.12
N GLY A 48 -25.97 7.83 -28.33
CA GLY A 48 -26.28 8.37 -29.66
C GLY A 48 -25.13 9.24 -30.17
N CYS A 49 -24.95 9.27 -31.49
CA CYS A 49 -24.02 10.19 -32.13
C CYS A 49 -24.46 11.63 -31.88
N ARG A 50 -23.54 12.51 -31.48
CA ARG A 50 -23.85 13.94 -31.24
C ARG A 50 -24.14 14.75 -32.49
N HIS A 51 -23.84 14.21 -33.67
CA HIS A 51 -24.22 14.87 -34.93
C HIS A 51 -25.75 14.89 -35.06
N ALA A 52 -26.36 16.07 -35.20
CA ALA A 52 -27.81 16.27 -35.10
C ALA A 52 -28.67 15.40 -36.03
N GLY A 53 -28.18 15.08 -37.24
CA GLY A 53 -28.83 14.16 -38.18
C GLY A 53 -28.39 12.69 -38.14
N CYS A 54 -27.63 12.24 -37.13
CA CYS A 54 -27.05 10.91 -37.09
C CYS A 54 -27.61 10.08 -35.92
N ASP A 55 -28.21 8.94 -36.22
CA ASP A 55 -28.78 7.98 -35.26
C ASP A 55 -27.78 6.89 -34.80
N ARG A 56 -26.52 6.98 -35.24
CA ARG A 56 -25.56 5.90 -35.03
C ARG A 56 -25.05 5.83 -33.59
N PRO A 57 -24.71 4.64 -33.10
CA PRO A 57 -24.00 4.48 -31.84
C PRO A 57 -22.61 5.14 -31.86
N ALA A 58 -22.26 5.79 -30.75
CA ALA A 58 -20.93 6.29 -30.44
C ALA A 58 -20.42 5.66 -29.14
N ALA A 59 -19.17 5.20 -29.15
CA ALA A 59 -18.58 4.40 -28.07
C ALA A 59 -17.58 5.16 -27.18
N SER A 60 -17.15 6.34 -27.61
CA SER A 60 -16.16 7.15 -26.90
C SER A 60 -16.34 8.62 -27.23
N TRP A 61 -15.82 9.48 -26.36
CA TRP A 61 -15.66 10.91 -26.65
C TRP A 61 -14.95 11.11 -28.01
N PRO A 62 -15.39 12.05 -28.88
CA PRO A 62 -16.39 13.12 -28.67
C PRO A 62 -17.86 12.69 -28.81
N TRP A 63 -18.17 11.39 -28.69
CA TRP A 63 -19.50 10.80 -28.88
C TRP A 63 -20.02 10.97 -30.31
N LEU A 64 -19.09 10.87 -31.26
CA LEU A 64 -19.37 10.77 -32.68
C LEU A 64 -19.16 9.32 -33.15
N CYS A 65 -19.99 8.86 -34.09
CA CYS A 65 -19.76 7.57 -34.73
C CYS A 65 -18.44 7.59 -35.53
N GLN A 66 -17.91 6.42 -35.92
CA GLN A 66 -16.63 6.31 -36.65
C GLN A 66 -16.57 7.18 -37.91
N ARG A 67 -17.71 7.43 -38.58
CA ARG A 67 -17.76 8.29 -39.76
C ARG A 67 -17.73 9.77 -39.38
N CYS A 68 -18.66 10.21 -38.53
CA CYS A 68 -18.73 11.59 -38.08
C CYS A 68 -17.44 12.03 -37.39
N VAL A 69 -16.76 11.15 -36.65
CA VAL A 69 -15.47 11.50 -36.04
C VAL A 69 -14.36 11.67 -37.09
N SER A 70 -14.43 10.98 -38.23
CA SER A 70 -13.51 11.19 -39.36
C SER A 70 -13.79 12.56 -39.99
N ASP A 71 -15.05 12.83 -40.32
CA ASP A 71 -15.47 14.09 -40.93
C ASP A 71 -15.16 15.29 -39.97
N TRP A 72 -15.33 15.10 -38.66
CA TRP A 72 -14.97 16.08 -37.62
C TRP A 72 -13.46 16.32 -37.52
N ARG A 73 -12.64 15.26 -37.63
CA ARG A 73 -11.17 15.38 -37.66
C ARG A 73 -10.69 16.08 -38.94
N GLU A 74 -11.29 15.76 -40.08
CA GLU A 74 -11.01 16.41 -41.36
C GLU A 74 -11.37 17.91 -41.31
N ALA A 75 -12.40 18.28 -40.56
CA ALA A 75 -12.77 19.67 -40.28
C ALA A 75 -11.87 20.37 -39.23
N GLY A 76 -10.75 19.76 -38.83
CA GLY A 76 -9.81 20.35 -37.85
C GLY A 76 -10.17 20.12 -36.38
N ALA A 77 -11.05 19.15 -36.09
CA ALA A 77 -11.47 18.78 -34.74
C ALA A 77 -12.00 19.97 -33.90
N PRO A 78 -13.02 20.71 -34.37
CA PRO A 78 -13.56 21.87 -33.66
C PRO A 78 -14.01 21.51 -32.24
N GLY A 79 -13.70 22.39 -31.28
CA GLY A 79 -13.98 22.15 -29.85
C GLY A 79 -15.47 22.04 -29.51
N ASP A 80 -16.33 22.72 -30.27
CA ASP A 80 -17.79 22.59 -30.18
C ASP A 80 -18.32 21.59 -31.23
N VAL A 81 -18.59 20.38 -30.75
CA VAL A 81 -19.07 19.26 -31.56
C VAL A 81 -20.52 19.44 -31.99
N ASP A 82 -21.36 20.10 -31.19
CA ASP A 82 -22.79 20.24 -31.47
C ASP A 82 -23.01 21.30 -32.55
N SER A 83 -22.31 22.43 -32.46
CA SER A 83 -22.34 23.48 -33.49
C SER A 83 -21.79 22.98 -34.84
N TRP A 84 -20.71 22.20 -34.82
CA TRP A 84 -20.19 21.53 -36.01
C TRP A 84 -21.22 20.55 -36.60
N GLY A 85 -21.85 19.72 -35.77
CA GLY A 85 -22.84 18.73 -36.22
C GLY A 85 -24.15 19.34 -36.74
N ALA A 86 -24.49 20.56 -36.32
CA ALA A 86 -25.64 21.30 -36.82
C ALA A 86 -25.35 22.01 -38.16
N SER A 87 -24.10 22.41 -38.39
CA SER A 87 -23.67 23.16 -39.58
C SER A 87 -23.12 22.28 -40.71
N THR A 88 -22.93 20.99 -40.48
CA THR A 88 -22.42 20.05 -41.49
C THR A 88 -23.52 19.18 -42.09
N PRO A 89 -23.40 18.81 -43.39
CA PRO A 89 -24.36 17.93 -44.02
C PRO A 89 -24.48 16.61 -43.27
N VAL A 90 -25.72 16.15 -43.06
CA VAL A 90 -25.99 14.86 -42.45
C VAL A 90 -25.19 13.79 -43.19
N PRO A 91 -24.34 13.00 -42.49
CA PRO A 91 -23.60 11.94 -43.12
C PRO A 91 -24.62 11.03 -43.81
N PRO A 92 -24.42 10.68 -45.10
CA PRO A 92 -25.34 9.81 -45.79
C PRO A 92 -25.54 8.57 -44.93
N ALA A 93 -26.80 8.20 -44.72
CA ALA A 93 -27.16 7.00 -43.98
C ALA A 93 -26.26 5.87 -44.52
N ARG A 94 -25.44 5.27 -43.65
CA ARG A 94 -24.64 4.15 -44.10
C ARG A 94 -25.65 3.09 -44.48
N ARG A 95 -25.26 2.25 -45.44
CA ARG A 95 -25.81 0.91 -45.65
C ARG A 95 -25.60 0.02 -44.41
N THR A 96 -25.96 0.49 -43.23
CA THR A 96 -26.02 -0.24 -41.97
C THR A 96 -27.45 -0.71 -41.84
N TYR A 97 -27.76 -1.81 -42.51
CA TYR A 97 -28.57 -2.90 -41.96
C TYR A 97 -29.68 -2.54 -40.98
N THR A 98 -30.50 -1.57 -41.33
CA THR A 98 -31.89 -1.93 -41.48
C THR A 98 -32.04 -2.38 -42.92
N GLU A 99 -32.46 -3.61 -43.06
CA GLU A 99 -33.00 -4.18 -44.28
C GLU A 99 -34.30 -3.43 -44.65
N SER A 100 -34.22 -2.12 -44.92
CA SER A 100 -35.42 -1.37 -45.28
C SER A 100 -35.97 -1.95 -46.57
N ARG A 101 -37.24 -2.33 -46.52
CA ARG A 101 -37.96 -2.81 -47.68
C ARG A 101 -38.04 -1.68 -48.69
N CYS A 102 -38.07 -2.04 -49.96
CA CYS A 102 -38.31 -1.08 -51.03
C CYS A 102 -39.59 -0.27 -50.72
N LEU A 103 -39.58 1.04 -50.97
CA LEU A 103 -40.75 1.91 -50.79
C LEU A 103 -41.98 1.49 -51.61
N VAL A 104 -41.79 0.68 -52.66
CA VAL A 104 -42.85 0.02 -53.45
C VAL A 104 -43.52 -1.14 -52.67
N GLY A 105 -43.02 -1.50 -51.50
CA GLY A 105 -43.46 -2.64 -50.69
C GLY A 105 -42.78 -3.96 -51.06
N CYS A 106 -41.74 -3.96 -51.91
CA CYS A 106 -41.01 -5.20 -52.23
C CYS A 106 -40.30 -5.76 -51.00
N GLU A 107 -40.28 -7.09 -50.86
CA GLU A 107 -39.49 -7.81 -49.86
C GLU A 107 -37.99 -7.87 -50.22
N ARG A 108 -37.48 -6.86 -50.93
CA ARG A 108 -36.09 -6.75 -51.36
C ARG A 108 -35.46 -5.54 -50.69
N ALA A 109 -34.18 -5.65 -50.34
CA ALA A 109 -33.42 -4.56 -49.75
C ALA A 109 -33.43 -3.31 -50.64
N ALA A 110 -33.78 -2.16 -50.05
CA ALA A 110 -33.71 -0.86 -50.70
C ALA A 110 -32.26 -0.38 -50.85
N GLU A 111 -32.01 0.39 -51.90
CA GLU A 111 -30.79 1.18 -52.09
C GLU A 111 -30.96 2.58 -51.43
N VAL A 112 -29.93 3.43 -51.50
CA VAL A 112 -29.85 4.74 -50.79
C VAL A 112 -31.04 5.66 -51.04
N HIS A 113 -31.73 5.49 -52.17
CA HIS A 113 -32.88 6.29 -52.60
C HIS A 113 -34.23 5.60 -52.31
N GLY A 114 -34.26 4.59 -51.43
CA GLY A 114 -35.49 3.93 -50.96
C GLY A 114 -36.05 2.85 -51.90
N LEU A 115 -35.47 2.62 -53.08
CA LEU A 115 -35.93 1.60 -54.03
C LEU A 115 -34.97 0.41 -54.08
N CYS A 116 -35.49 -0.82 -54.23
CA CYS A 116 -34.64 -1.98 -54.49
C CYS A 116 -33.97 -1.87 -55.87
N LYS A 117 -32.85 -2.56 -56.09
CA LYS A 117 -32.08 -2.51 -57.35
C LYS A 117 -32.93 -2.66 -58.63
N SER A 118 -33.96 -3.51 -58.60
CA SER A 118 -34.86 -3.72 -59.73
C SER A 118 -35.77 -2.51 -59.97
N CYS A 119 -36.38 -1.96 -58.92
CA CYS A 119 -37.21 -0.74 -59.02
C CYS A 119 -36.37 0.50 -59.37
N ALA A 120 -35.16 0.61 -58.80
CA ALA A 120 -34.18 1.63 -59.13
C ALA A 120 -33.75 1.60 -60.61
N SER A 121 -33.57 0.40 -61.16
CA SER A 121 -33.22 0.23 -62.57
C SER A 121 -34.38 0.55 -63.50
N GLU A 122 -35.60 0.19 -63.13
CA GLU A 122 -36.81 0.49 -63.90
C GLU A 122 -37.09 1.99 -63.91
N ARG A 123 -37.06 2.64 -62.75
CA ARG A 123 -37.13 4.11 -62.63
C ARG A 123 -36.13 4.80 -63.54
N ARG A 124 -34.87 4.35 -63.56
CA ARG A 124 -33.82 4.93 -64.40
C ARG A 124 -34.08 4.75 -65.89
N LYS A 125 -34.63 3.60 -66.30
CA LYS A 125 -35.06 3.37 -67.69
C LYS A 125 -36.20 4.30 -68.08
N ASP A 126 -37.16 4.49 -67.17
CA ASP A 126 -38.33 5.35 -67.37
C ASP A 126 -38.02 6.85 -67.19
N ARG A 127 -36.79 7.19 -66.77
CA ARG A 127 -36.30 8.56 -66.49
C ARG A 127 -37.16 9.36 -65.49
N LEU A 128 -37.67 8.69 -64.46
CA LEU A 128 -38.55 9.31 -63.45
C LEU A 128 -37.82 9.68 -62.16
N THR A 129 -38.36 10.64 -61.40
CA THR A 129 -37.98 10.84 -59.99
C THR A 129 -38.48 9.67 -59.13
N VAL A 130 -38.05 9.62 -57.86
CA VAL A 130 -38.54 8.58 -56.93
C VAL A 130 -40.02 8.80 -56.62
N GLU A 131 -40.46 10.04 -56.40
CA GLU A 131 -41.88 10.33 -56.15
C GLU A 131 -42.76 9.95 -57.35
N GLU A 132 -42.36 10.34 -58.57
CA GLU A 132 -43.09 10.01 -59.80
C GLU A 132 -43.17 8.51 -60.05
N TYR A 133 -42.12 7.76 -59.73
CA TYR A 133 -42.09 6.31 -59.87
C TYR A 133 -43.00 5.62 -58.86
N LEU A 134 -43.10 6.13 -57.62
CA LEU A 134 -43.99 5.61 -56.58
C LEU A 134 -45.47 5.90 -56.90
N ALA A 135 -45.77 7.09 -57.41
CA ALA A 135 -47.13 7.50 -57.79
C ALA A 135 -47.77 6.61 -58.87
N ARG A 136 -46.96 5.88 -59.66
CA ARG A 136 -47.43 4.94 -60.70
C ARG A 136 -47.93 3.59 -60.17
N GLY A 137 -47.91 3.34 -58.86
CA GLY A 137 -48.55 2.16 -58.25
C GLY A 137 -48.01 0.81 -58.73
N ARG A 138 -46.68 0.63 -58.78
CA ARG A 138 -46.04 -0.61 -59.24
C ARG A 138 -46.25 -1.77 -58.26
N SER A 139 -46.38 -2.99 -58.77
CA SER A 139 -46.56 -4.19 -57.93
C SER A 139 -45.29 -4.58 -57.16
N PRO A 140 -45.40 -4.95 -55.87
CA PRO A 140 -44.28 -5.47 -55.08
C PRO A 140 -43.66 -6.73 -55.67
N ARG A 141 -42.35 -6.91 -55.44
CA ARG A 141 -41.60 -8.10 -55.85
C ARG A 141 -41.19 -8.94 -54.64
N PRO A 142 -41.20 -10.28 -54.76
CA PRO A 142 -40.77 -11.17 -53.67
C PRO A 142 -39.26 -11.05 -53.41
N GLY A 143 -38.89 -11.37 -52.17
CA GLY A 143 -37.52 -11.31 -51.68
C GLY A 143 -36.65 -12.44 -52.18
N PHE A 144 -35.39 -12.44 -51.76
CA PHE A 144 -34.45 -13.56 -52.00
C PHE A 144 -34.11 -14.33 -50.73
N GLY A 145 -34.85 -14.08 -49.64
CA GLY A 145 -34.56 -14.59 -48.30
C GLY A 145 -33.42 -13.84 -47.59
N ILE A 146 -33.00 -14.40 -46.46
CA ILE A 146 -31.81 -13.94 -45.72
C ILE A 146 -30.52 -14.50 -46.32
N CYS A 147 -29.40 -13.91 -45.94
CA CYS A 147 -28.07 -14.24 -46.40
C CYS A 147 -27.71 -15.67 -46.00
N LEU A 148 -27.11 -16.41 -46.93
CA LEU A 148 -26.74 -17.81 -46.76
C LEU A 148 -25.63 -18.03 -45.71
N VAL A 149 -24.80 -17.01 -45.45
CA VAL A 149 -23.77 -17.10 -44.39
C VAL A 149 -24.45 -17.23 -43.04
N ARG A 150 -23.96 -18.18 -42.22
CA ARG A 150 -24.46 -18.42 -40.86
C ARG A 150 -24.62 -17.10 -40.10
N VAL A 151 -25.74 -16.99 -39.38
CA VAL A 151 -26.08 -15.91 -38.43
C VAL A 151 -26.04 -14.49 -39.00
N CYS A 152 -26.06 -14.35 -40.33
CA CYS A 152 -26.10 -13.07 -41.02
C CYS A 152 -27.57 -12.61 -41.15
N PRO A 153 -28.04 -11.59 -40.41
CA PRO A 153 -29.45 -11.20 -40.38
C PRO A 153 -29.80 -10.28 -41.55
N ARG A 154 -29.29 -10.57 -42.75
CA ARG A 154 -29.24 -9.62 -43.87
C ARG A 154 -29.90 -10.17 -45.11
N MET A 155 -30.64 -9.34 -45.83
CA MET A 155 -31.36 -9.80 -47.01
C MET A 155 -30.34 -10.15 -48.07
N ALA A 156 -30.57 -11.29 -48.71
CA ALA A 156 -29.89 -11.60 -49.94
C ALA A 156 -30.20 -10.52 -50.98
N VAL A 157 -29.16 -9.98 -51.61
CA VAL A 157 -29.31 -8.93 -52.65
C VAL A 157 -29.35 -9.51 -54.07
N MET A 158 -28.99 -10.79 -54.21
CA MET A 158 -28.96 -11.50 -55.49
C MET A 158 -29.62 -12.86 -55.37
N ARG A 159 -30.54 -13.17 -56.30
CA ARG A 159 -31.22 -14.48 -56.38
C ARG A 159 -30.25 -15.64 -56.51
N ARG A 160 -29.20 -15.49 -57.33
CA ARG A 160 -28.26 -16.58 -57.65
C ARG A 160 -27.33 -16.93 -56.50
N SER A 161 -26.81 -15.95 -55.76
CA SER A 161 -25.88 -16.21 -54.66
C SER A 161 -26.57 -16.32 -53.30
N ARG A 162 -27.77 -15.75 -53.11
CA ARG A 162 -28.41 -15.64 -51.79
C ARG A 162 -27.49 -15.03 -50.72
N LEU A 163 -26.55 -14.19 -51.10
CA LEU A 163 -25.63 -13.49 -50.19
C LEU A 163 -26.04 -12.02 -50.03
N CYS A 164 -25.78 -11.45 -48.86
CA CYS A 164 -25.82 -9.99 -48.68
C CYS A 164 -24.64 -9.32 -49.41
N LEU A 165 -24.68 -8.00 -49.59
CA LEU A 165 -23.67 -7.31 -50.41
C LEU A 165 -22.21 -7.42 -49.89
N PRO A 166 -21.91 -7.35 -48.58
CA PRO A 166 -20.58 -7.62 -48.05
C PRO A 166 -20.13 -9.06 -48.20
N HIS A 167 -21.00 -10.04 -47.93
CA HIS A 167 -20.65 -11.45 -48.13
C HIS A 167 -20.49 -11.79 -49.61
N GLN A 168 -21.23 -11.13 -50.50
CA GLN A 168 -21.00 -11.23 -51.94
C GLN A 168 -19.60 -10.73 -52.33
N ARG A 169 -19.10 -9.65 -51.69
CA ARG A 169 -17.74 -9.15 -51.90
C ARG A 169 -16.69 -10.11 -51.34
N GLN A 170 -16.82 -10.53 -50.08
CA GLN A 170 -15.89 -11.50 -49.47
C GLN A 170 -15.83 -12.81 -50.27
N TRP A 171 -16.97 -13.35 -50.71
CA TRP A 171 -17.02 -14.54 -51.54
C TRP A 171 -16.32 -14.33 -52.90
N SER A 172 -16.47 -13.13 -53.49
CA SER A 172 -15.80 -12.80 -54.75
C SER A 172 -14.29 -12.61 -54.57
N GLU A 173 -13.87 -11.97 -53.49
CA GLU A 173 -12.46 -11.76 -53.11
C GLU A 173 -11.76 -13.08 -52.75
N ALA A 174 -12.49 -14.04 -52.17
CA ALA A 174 -12.00 -15.39 -51.88
C ALA A 174 -11.88 -16.30 -53.12
N GLY A 175 -12.06 -15.76 -54.34
CA GLY A 175 -11.96 -16.53 -55.59
C GLY A 175 -13.22 -17.31 -55.96
N ARG A 176 -14.38 -16.97 -55.38
CA ARG A 176 -15.69 -17.63 -55.62
C ARG A 176 -15.69 -19.15 -55.40
N PRO A 177 -15.26 -19.62 -54.20
CA PRO A 177 -15.28 -21.03 -53.84
C PRO A 177 -16.71 -21.60 -53.83
N GLU A 178 -16.85 -22.93 -53.69
CA GLU A 178 -18.16 -23.58 -53.54
C GLU A 178 -18.94 -22.89 -52.40
N ARG A 179 -20.11 -22.38 -52.74
CA ARG A 179 -20.79 -21.34 -52.00
C ARG A 179 -21.33 -21.84 -50.67
N GLU A 180 -21.92 -23.04 -50.61
CA GLU A 180 -22.54 -23.54 -49.39
C GLU A 180 -21.49 -23.90 -48.34
N THR A 181 -20.40 -24.52 -48.77
CA THR A 181 -19.24 -24.83 -47.92
C THR A 181 -18.57 -23.56 -47.44
N TRP A 182 -18.36 -22.58 -48.33
CA TRP A 182 -17.83 -21.28 -47.94
C TRP A 182 -18.75 -20.55 -46.98
N ALA A 183 -20.07 -20.54 -47.22
CA ALA A 183 -21.02 -19.84 -46.36
C ALA A 183 -21.11 -20.41 -44.94
N ARG A 184 -20.77 -21.70 -44.75
CA ARG A 184 -20.69 -22.35 -43.42
C ARG A 184 -19.49 -21.88 -42.60
N THR A 185 -18.41 -21.46 -43.25
CA THR A 185 -17.14 -21.10 -42.61
C THR A 185 -16.80 -19.61 -42.73
N ALA A 186 -17.54 -18.88 -43.58
CA ALA A 186 -17.34 -17.46 -43.79
C ALA A 186 -17.67 -16.68 -42.51
N ALA A 187 -16.75 -15.80 -42.10
CA ALA A 187 -16.95 -14.93 -40.95
C ALA A 187 -18.22 -14.08 -41.14
N ALA A 188 -19.12 -14.08 -40.16
CA ALA A 188 -20.27 -13.18 -40.16
C ALA A 188 -19.78 -11.73 -40.13
N VAL A 189 -20.37 -10.88 -40.98
CA VAL A 189 -20.03 -9.45 -41.03
C VAL A 189 -20.91 -8.72 -40.00
N TYR A 190 -20.50 -8.64 -38.75
CA TYR A 190 -21.22 -7.91 -37.71
C TYR A 190 -21.10 -6.39 -37.92
N THR A 191 -22.15 -5.66 -38.33
CA THR A 191 -22.01 -4.19 -38.58
C THR A 191 -22.38 -3.29 -37.42
N ALA A 192 -23.36 -3.66 -36.62
CA ALA A 192 -23.86 -2.85 -35.52
C ALA A 192 -22.99 -3.11 -34.28
N ILE A 193 -22.52 -2.06 -33.60
CA ILE A 193 -21.73 -2.15 -32.36
C ILE A 193 -22.64 -2.35 -31.14
N ASP A 194 -23.90 -2.00 -31.32
CA ASP A 194 -25.04 -2.08 -30.42
C ASP A 194 -25.76 -3.44 -30.48
N SER A 195 -25.29 -4.38 -31.29
CA SER A 195 -25.77 -5.77 -31.28
C SER A 195 -24.64 -6.79 -31.41
N VAL A 196 -24.75 -7.87 -30.62
CA VAL A 196 -23.80 -8.99 -30.58
C VAL A 196 -24.59 -10.30 -30.61
N PRO A 197 -24.73 -10.97 -31.77
CA PRO A 197 -25.23 -12.32 -31.85
C PRO A 197 -24.29 -13.30 -31.15
N LEU A 198 -24.90 -14.27 -30.45
CA LEU A 198 -24.26 -15.33 -29.67
C LEU A 198 -24.50 -16.72 -30.27
N THR A 199 -25.29 -16.80 -31.34
CA THR A 199 -25.75 -18.03 -32.02
C THR A 199 -24.64 -18.97 -32.51
N ASP A 200 -23.42 -18.48 -32.71
CA ASP A 200 -22.28 -19.29 -33.18
C ASP A 200 -21.36 -19.76 -32.04
N LEU A 201 -21.64 -19.40 -30.79
CA LEU A 201 -20.90 -19.92 -29.65
C LEU A 201 -21.27 -21.39 -29.40
N ALA A 202 -20.29 -22.19 -28.96
CA ALA A 202 -20.57 -23.53 -28.43
C ALA A 202 -21.53 -23.41 -27.23
N PRO A 203 -22.46 -24.38 -27.01
CA PRO A 203 -23.48 -24.28 -25.96
C PRO A 203 -22.91 -23.99 -24.56
N ALA A 204 -21.81 -24.63 -24.17
CA ALA A 204 -21.15 -24.39 -22.89
C ALA A 204 -20.58 -22.95 -22.81
N VAL A 205 -19.92 -22.47 -23.87
CA VAL A 205 -19.39 -21.11 -23.93
C VAL A 205 -20.49 -20.07 -23.93
N LEU A 206 -21.63 -20.33 -24.56
CA LEU A 206 -22.81 -19.46 -24.50
C LEU A 206 -23.26 -19.24 -23.05
N VAL A 207 -23.46 -20.33 -22.31
CA VAL A 207 -23.83 -20.28 -20.88
C VAL A 207 -22.79 -19.51 -20.07
N GLN A 208 -21.50 -19.83 -20.26
CA GLN A 208 -20.39 -19.15 -19.59
C GLN A 208 -20.39 -17.63 -19.85
N VAL A 209 -20.56 -17.21 -21.10
CA VAL A 209 -20.62 -15.79 -21.48
C VAL A 209 -21.82 -15.09 -20.83
N LEU A 210 -23.00 -15.71 -20.87
CA LEU A 210 -24.23 -15.14 -20.29
C LEU A 210 -24.16 -15.04 -18.77
N ARG A 211 -23.60 -16.03 -18.07
CA ARG A 211 -23.42 -15.99 -16.62
C ARG A 211 -22.45 -14.91 -16.19
N TRP A 212 -21.36 -14.72 -16.93
CA TRP A 212 -20.46 -13.60 -16.68
C TRP A 212 -21.17 -12.26 -16.88
N TYR A 213 -21.92 -12.14 -17.97
CA TYR A 213 -22.64 -10.92 -18.32
C TYR A 213 -23.67 -10.56 -17.24
N GLU A 214 -24.44 -11.54 -16.78
CA GLU A 214 -25.36 -11.42 -15.64
C GLU A 214 -24.63 -10.92 -14.39
N ALA A 215 -23.55 -11.59 -14.00
CA ALA A 215 -22.81 -11.24 -12.78
C ALA A 215 -22.24 -9.83 -12.82
N GLN A 216 -21.74 -9.41 -13.98
CA GLN A 216 -21.20 -8.06 -14.18
C GLN A 216 -22.30 -6.99 -14.03
N LEU A 217 -23.48 -7.24 -14.58
CA LEU A 217 -24.65 -6.35 -14.45
C LEU A 217 -25.11 -6.24 -13.00
N ARG A 218 -25.22 -7.37 -12.29
CA ARG A 218 -25.64 -7.39 -10.88
C ARG A 218 -24.65 -6.68 -9.95
N GLN A 219 -23.38 -6.63 -10.31
CA GLN A 219 -22.34 -5.87 -9.59
C GLN A 219 -22.36 -4.37 -9.92
N GLY A 220 -23.27 -3.90 -10.77
CA GLY A 220 -23.32 -2.51 -11.25
C GLY A 220 -22.16 -2.15 -12.18
N GLY A 221 -21.51 -3.15 -12.77
CA GLY A 221 -20.38 -2.95 -13.67
C GLY A 221 -20.82 -2.43 -15.03
N ARG A 222 -20.17 -1.37 -15.53
CA ARG A 222 -20.42 -0.88 -16.89
C ARG A 222 -19.82 -1.79 -17.96
N ILE A 223 -20.65 -2.23 -18.89
CA ILE A 223 -20.26 -3.10 -20.01
C ILE A 223 -19.82 -2.27 -21.22
N ASN A 224 -18.75 -2.70 -21.88
CA ASN A 224 -18.27 -2.12 -23.14
C ASN A 224 -18.69 -3.03 -24.31
N PRO A 225 -19.68 -2.64 -25.13
CA PRO A 225 -20.22 -3.51 -26.18
C PRO A 225 -19.19 -3.88 -27.27
N THR A 226 -18.26 -2.97 -27.58
CA THR A 226 -17.16 -3.25 -28.52
C THR A 226 -16.29 -4.40 -28.05
N GLN A 227 -15.99 -4.43 -26.74
CA GLN A 227 -15.16 -5.45 -26.13
C GLN A 227 -15.86 -6.81 -26.06
N VAL A 228 -17.14 -6.81 -25.69
CA VAL A 228 -17.99 -8.02 -25.74
C VAL A 228 -18.02 -8.58 -27.16
N LYS A 229 -18.27 -7.72 -28.16
CA LYS A 229 -18.29 -8.09 -29.58
C LYS A 229 -16.97 -8.67 -30.05
N SER A 230 -15.85 -8.03 -29.70
CA SER A 230 -14.51 -8.54 -30.03
C SER A 230 -14.21 -9.88 -29.37
N ALA A 231 -14.62 -10.07 -28.11
CA ALA A 231 -14.45 -11.32 -27.38
C ALA A 231 -15.27 -12.46 -28.01
N VAL A 232 -16.57 -12.26 -28.24
CA VAL A 232 -17.46 -13.25 -28.88
C VAL A 232 -16.92 -13.62 -30.26
N ARG A 233 -16.53 -12.63 -31.08
CA ARG A 233 -15.94 -12.89 -32.39
C ARG A 233 -14.70 -13.78 -32.28
N TRP A 234 -13.80 -13.51 -31.35
CA TRP A 234 -12.60 -14.31 -31.16
C TRP A 234 -12.94 -15.76 -30.78
N LEU A 235 -13.92 -15.96 -29.89
CA LEU A 235 -14.37 -17.30 -29.49
C LEU A 235 -14.93 -18.10 -30.66
N CYS A 236 -15.73 -17.46 -31.52
CA CYS A 236 -16.25 -18.07 -32.75
C CYS A 236 -15.12 -18.37 -33.75
N ASP A 237 -14.24 -17.40 -34.02
CA ASP A 237 -13.14 -17.52 -34.99
C ASP A 237 -12.14 -18.64 -34.61
N HIS A 238 -12.06 -19.00 -33.32
CA HIS A 238 -11.16 -20.05 -32.80
C HIS A 238 -11.88 -21.33 -32.36
N ALA A 239 -13.20 -21.43 -32.61
CA ALA A 239 -14.03 -22.59 -32.26
C ALA A 239 -13.81 -23.08 -30.80
N VAL A 240 -13.83 -22.16 -29.84
CA VAL A 240 -13.59 -22.50 -28.43
C VAL A 240 -14.78 -23.29 -27.87
N GLU A 241 -14.50 -24.46 -27.28
CA GLU A 241 -15.52 -25.33 -26.67
C GLU A 241 -15.67 -25.09 -25.16
N ASP A 242 -14.62 -24.60 -24.49
CA ASP A 242 -14.63 -24.22 -23.07
C ASP A 242 -13.75 -22.98 -22.83
N LEU A 243 -14.35 -21.87 -22.38
CA LEU A 243 -13.63 -20.63 -22.10
C LEU A 243 -12.74 -20.74 -20.85
N ALA A 244 -13.11 -21.56 -19.87
CA ALA A 244 -12.32 -21.73 -18.66
C ALA A 244 -10.96 -22.38 -18.97
N ALA A 245 -10.92 -23.33 -19.90
CA ALA A 245 -9.71 -24.05 -20.33
C ALA A 245 -8.98 -23.42 -21.54
N ALA A 246 -9.54 -22.40 -22.20
CA ALA A 246 -8.99 -21.84 -23.43
C ALA A 246 -7.60 -21.18 -23.27
N SER A 247 -6.68 -21.48 -24.20
CA SER A 247 -5.38 -20.79 -24.29
C SER A 247 -5.53 -19.41 -24.96
N LEU A 248 -5.54 -18.34 -24.16
CA LEU A 248 -5.80 -16.98 -24.65
C LEU A 248 -4.53 -16.25 -25.17
N PRO A 249 -4.63 -15.47 -26.28
CA PRO A 249 -3.51 -14.71 -26.86
C PRO A 249 -3.03 -13.57 -25.95
N PRO A 250 -1.82 -13.01 -26.13
CA PRO A 250 -1.19 -12.01 -25.24
C PRO A 250 -2.08 -10.82 -24.83
N LYS A 251 -1.74 -10.16 -23.71
CA LYS A 251 -2.54 -9.07 -23.13
C LYS A 251 -2.68 -7.88 -24.09
N GLY A 252 -3.91 -7.39 -24.30
CA GLY A 252 -4.22 -6.24 -25.14
C GLY A 252 -5.69 -5.81 -25.05
N ALA A 253 -6.07 -4.76 -25.79
CA ALA A 253 -7.41 -4.20 -25.73
C ALA A 253 -8.49 -5.25 -26.05
N THR A 254 -8.34 -6.02 -27.13
CA THR A 254 -9.30 -7.07 -27.56
C THR A 254 -9.38 -8.29 -26.65
N THR A 255 -8.34 -8.56 -25.83
CA THR A 255 -8.27 -9.75 -24.95
C THR A 255 -8.69 -9.46 -23.51
N THR A 256 -9.06 -8.21 -23.22
CA THR A 256 -9.43 -7.77 -21.86
C THR A 256 -10.65 -8.53 -21.35
N TYR A 257 -11.73 -8.57 -22.12
CA TYR A 257 -12.97 -9.24 -21.71
C TYR A 257 -12.81 -10.76 -21.70
N LEU A 258 -12.16 -11.38 -22.69
CA LEU A 258 -11.85 -12.82 -22.67
C LEU A 258 -11.15 -13.26 -21.38
N ARG A 259 -10.12 -12.52 -20.95
CA ARG A 259 -9.37 -12.81 -19.73
C ARG A 259 -10.18 -12.52 -18.47
N LEU A 260 -10.99 -11.47 -18.49
CA LEU A 260 -11.89 -11.14 -17.39
C LEU A 260 -12.95 -12.25 -17.22
N TRP A 261 -13.51 -12.73 -18.32
CA TRP A 261 -14.51 -13.81 -18.36
C TRP A 261 -13.89 -15.11 -17.83
N GLN A 262 -12.77 -15.56 -18.42
CA GLN A 262 -12.04 -16.75 -17.98
C GLN A 262 -11.65 -16.69 -16.50
N LYS A 263 -11.26 -15.51 -15.99
CA LYS A 263 -10.91 -15.35 -14.56
C LYS A 263 -12.13 -15.41 -13.64
N THR A 264 -13.27 -14.89 -14.08
CA THR A 264 -14.45 -14.68 -13.23
C THR A 264 -15.35 -15.91 -13.23
N LEU A 265 -15.39 -16.68 -14.31
CA LEU A 265 -16.19 -17.91 -14.43
C LEU A 265 -16.02 -18.88 -13.25
N PRO A 266 -14.78 -19.24 -12.85
CA PRO A 266 -14.59 -20.10 -11.69
C PRO A 266 -15.14 -19.50 -10.39
N LEU A 267 -15.19 -18.17 -10.26
CA LEU A 267 -15.71 -17.48 -9.05
C LEU A 267 -17.24 -17.52 -8.99
N LEU A 268 -17.92 -17.51 -10.14
CA LEU A 268 -19.37 -17.58 -10.22
C LEU A 268 -19.91 -18.98 -9.95
N GLU A 269 -19.08 -20.00 -10.14
CA GLU A 269 -19.36 -21.40 -9.80
C GLU A 269 -18.95 -21.73 -8.37
N ALA A 270 -18.27 -20.81 -7.69
CA ALA A 270 -17.70 -21.06 -6.39
C ALA A 270 -18.70 -20.74 -5.29
N ASP A 271 -18.87 -21.69 -4.38
CA ASP A 271 -19.59 -21.49 -3.14
C ASP A 271 -18.59 -21.09 -2.02
N PRO A 272 -18.70 -19.87 -1.46
CA PRO A 272 -17.83 -19.43 -0.38
C PRO A 272 -17.83 -20.35 0.84
N ALA A 273 -18.94 -21.05 1.11
CA ALA A 273 -19.06 -21.95 2.25
C ALA A 273 -18.17 -23.19 2.10
N THR A 274 -17.99 -23.69 0.87
CA THR A 274 -17.25 -24.91 0.57
C THR A 274 -15.87 -24.67 -0.03
N GLU A 275 -15.52 -23.42 -0.38
CA GLU A 275 -14.24 -23.10 -1.04
C GLU A 275 -13.01 -23.59 -0.24
N HIS A 276 -13.08 -23.56 1.09
CA HIS A 276 -12.01 -24.05 1.95
C HIS A 276 -11.72 -25.55 1.78
N THR A 277 -12.67 -26.34 1.26
CA THR A 277 -12.50 -27.80 1.06
C THR A 277 -11.74 -28.15 -0.21
N ARG A 278 -11.44 -27.17 -1.07
CA ARG A 278 -10.64 -27.37 -2.29
C ARG A 278 -9.16 -27.51 -1.95
N THR A 279 -8.41 -28.22 -2.79
CA THR A 279 -6.94 -28.26 -2.72
C THR A 279 -6.31 -27.00 -3.31
N LEU A 280 -7.00 -26.30 -4.21
CA LEU A 280 -6.65 -24.95 -4.62
C LEU A 280 -7.72 -23.99 -4.09
N VAL A 281 -7.43 -23.35 -2.96
CA VAL A 281 -8.34 -22.44 -2.24
C VAL A 281 -8.13 -21.02 -2.75
N ARG A 282 -9.14 -20.43 -3.37
CA ARG A 282 -9.10 -19.05 -3.87
C ARG A 282 -9.52 -18.10 -2.76
N LEU A 283 -8.61 -17.20 -2.37
CA LEU A 283 -8.82 -16.35 -1.19
C LEU A 283 -9.99 -15.40 -1.38
N ASN A 284 -10.13 -14.81 -2.57
CA ASN A 284 -11.22 -13.88 -2.88
C ASN A 284 -12.61 -14.55 -2.91
N VAL A 285 -12.68 -15.86 -3.12
CA VAL A 285 -13.92 -16.65 -2.97
C VAL A 285 -14.15 -16.98 -1.50
N LEU A 286 -13.10 -17.47 -0.82
CA LEU A 286 -13.16 -17.87 0.58
C LEU A 286 -13.62 -16.72 1.48
N ASN A 287 -13.18 -15.49 1.19
CA ASN A 287 -13.67 -14.29 1.85
C ASN A 287 -13.55 -13.07 0.90
N PRO A 288 -14.66 -12.34 0.64
CA PRO A 288 -14.67 -11.19 -0.27
C PRO A 288 -13.70 -10.05 0.08
N ARG A 289 -13.19 -9.99 1.32
CA ARG A 289 -12.21 -8.98 1.76
C ARG A 289 -10.85 -9.07 1.06
N TYR A 290 -10.58 -10.17 0.37
CA TYR A 290 -9.33 -10.36 -0.36
C TYR A 290 -9.52 -10.05 -1.84
N ASP A 291 -8.74 -9.11 -2.38
CA ASP A 291 -8.81 -8.77 -3.81
C ASP A 291 -8.27 -9.88 -4.74
N ARG A 292 -7.29 -10.66 -4.25
CA ARG A 292 -6.57 -11.69 -5.00
C ARG A 292 -5.80 -12.64 -4.07
N GLY A 293 -5.44 -13.81 -4.60
CA GLY A 293 -4.57 -14.77 -3.93
C GLY A 293 -5.17 -16.18 -3.92
N SER A 294 -4.32 -17.19 -3.81
CA SER A 294 -4.74 -18.58 -3.79
C SER A 294 -3.77 -19.38 -2.94
N VAL A 295 -4.28 -20.21 -2.03
CA VAL A 295 -3.50 -21.19 -1.30
C VAL A 295 -3.58 -22.51 -2.04
N ASP A 296 -2.43 -23.03 -2.43
CA ASP A 296 -2.32 -24.31 -3.12
C ASP A 296 -1.90 -25.39 -2.15
N LEU A 297 -2.62 -26.50 -2.16
CA LEU A 297 -2.40 -27.71 -1.37
C LEU A 297 -2.40 -28.93 -2.28
N ARG A 298 -2.36 -28.78 -3.61
CA ARG A 298 -2.45 -29.91 -4.56
C ARG A 298 -1.27 -30.87 -4.46
N ASP A 299 -0.12 -30.40 -4.01
CA ASP A 299 1.08 -31.20 -3.77
C ASP A 299 1.16 -31.80 -2.35
N VAL A 300 0.20 -31.47 -1.48
CA VAL A 300 0.02 -32.08 -0.16
C VAL A 300 -0.68 -33.43 -0.33
N HIS A 301 0.10 -34.51 -0.38
CA HIS A 301 -0.42 -35.86 -0.63
C HIS A 301 -1.04 -36.53 0.61
N ALA A 302 -0.73 -36.05 1.82
CA ALA A 302 -1.26 -36.57 3.08
C ALA A 302 -2.67 -36.01 3.37
N PRO A 303 -3.76 -36.82 3.30
CA PRO A 303 -5.13 -36.30 3.36
C PRO A 303 -5.48 -35.63 4.69
N TRP A 304 -4.93 -36.14 5.79
CA TRP A 304 -5.12 -35.58 7.12
C TRP A 304 -4.53 -34.17 7.23
N LEU A 305 -3.34 -33.94 6.65
CA LEU A 305 -2.69 -32.63 6.67
C LEU A 305 -3.45 -31.62 5.82
N THR A 306 -3.94 -32.04 4.65
CA THR A 306 -4.83 -31.21 3.81
C THR A 306 -6.07 -30.78 4.59
N ARG A 307 -6.73 -31.71 5.28
CA ARG A 307 -7.90 -31.40 6.13
C ARG A 307 -7.58 -30.36 7.20
N LEU A 308 -6.48 -30.55 7.96
CA LEU A 308 -6.10 -29.61 9.02
C LEU A 308 -5.74 -28.22 8.46
N ALA A 309 -5.01 -28.17 7.35
CA ALA A 309 -4.67 -26.92 6.68
C ALA A 309 -5.92 -26.17 6.19
N GLN A 310 -6.87 -26.87 5.58
CA GLN A 310 -8.15 -26.31 5.12
C GLN A 310 -8.98 -25.72 6.26
N GLN A 311 -9.05 -26.43 7.40
CA GLN A 311 -9.72 -25.93 8.60
C GLN A 311 -9.04 -24.67 9.15
N ARG A 312 -7.70 -24.63 9.20
CA ARG A 312 -6.95 -23.45 9.60
C ARG A 312 -7.22 -22.26 8.68
N LEU A 313 -7.22 -22.48 7.36
CA LEU A 313 -7.51 -21.44 6.37
C LEU A 313 -8.90 -20.83 6.57
N LEU A 314 -9.92 -21.66 6.82
CA LEU A 314 -11.27 -21.20 7.13
C LEU A 314 -11.30 -20.34 8.39
N ARG A 315 -10.66 -20.78 9.48
CA ARG A 315 -10.58 -20.01 10.74
C ARG A 315 -9.85 -18.68 10.57
N LEU A 316 -8.70 -18.69 9.89
CA LEU A 316 -7.94 -17.46 9.60
C LEU A 316 -8.74 -16.49 8.72
N ALA A 317 -9.45 -17.00 7.72
CA ALA A 317 -10.31 -16.20 6.87
C ALA A 317 -11.45 -15.54 7.67
N ALA A 318 -12.12 -16.30 8.54
CA ALA A 318 -13.16 -15.81 9.43
C ALA A 318 -12.65 -14.77 10.44
N ALA A 319 -11.44 -14.96 10.98
CA ALA A 319 -10.83 -14.08 11.97
C ALA A 319 -10.21 -12.78 11.40
N GLY A 320 -10.39 -12.46 10.12
CA GLY A 320 -9.82 -11.21 9.59
C GLY A 320 -8.30 -11.23 9.32
N ALA A 321 -7.62 -12.39 9.36
CA ALA A 321 -6.18 -12.51 9.10
C ALA A 321 -5.74 -12.01 7.71
N SER A 322 -4.48 -11.58 7.53
CA SER A 322 -3.97 -11.11 6.24
C SER A 322 -3.80 -12.25 5.22
N SER A 323 -3.88 -11.94 3.92
CA SER A 323 -3.65 -12.93 2.85
C SER A 323 -2.28 -13.59 2.95
N ALA A 324 -1.25 -12.86 3.39
CA ALA A 324 0.08 -13.41 3.66
C ALA A 324 0.04 -14.52 4.71
N ARG A 325 -0.70 -14.35 5.81
CA ARG A 325 -0.81 -15.36 6.86
C ARG A 325 -1.50 -16.64 6.37
N LEU A 326 -2.50 -16.52 5.48
CA LEU A 326 -3.15 -17.68 4.85
C LEU A 326 -2.17 -18.41 3.91
N MET A 327 -1.39 -17.67 3.12
CA MET A 327 -0.35 -18.24 2.27
C MET A 327 0.71 -18.98 3.09
N THR A 328 1.14 -18.42 4.21
CA THR A 328 2.10 -19.05 5.13
C THR A 328 1.58 -20.37 5.67
N ALA A 329 0.30 -20.46 6.05
CA ALA A 329 -0.31 -21.73 6.47
C ALA A 329 -0.28 -22.80 5.37
N GLY A 330 -0.55 -22.40 4.12
CA GLY A 330 -0.40 -23.27 2.96
C GLY A 330 1.05 -23.72 2.75
N TYR A 331 2.00 -22.80 2.79
CA TYR A 331 3.42 -23.14 2.63
C TYR A 331 3.91 -24.06 3.74
N ALA A 332 3.51 -23.84 4.99
CA ALA A 332 3.85 -24.71 6.12
C ALA A 332 3.36 -26.14 5.87
N ALA A 333 2.12 -26.31 5.42
CA ALA A 333 1.58 -27.63 5.05
C ALA A 333 2.34 -28.28 3.89
N ARG A 334 2.66 -27.52 2.83
CA ARG A 334 3.43 -28.04 1.68
C ARG A 334 4.85 -28.46 2.05
N TRP A 335 5.56 -27.65 2.84
CA TRP A 335 6.90 -27.97 3.34
C TRP A 335 6.89 -29.22 4.20
N PHE A 336 5.89 -29.35 5.07
CA PHE A 336 5.74 -30.55 5.88
C PHE A 336 5.39 -31.77 5.02
N ALA A 337 4.50 -31.63 4.03
CA ALA A 337 4.19 -32.71 3.09
C ALA A 337 5.42 -33.19 2.30
N MET A 338 6.28 -32.26 1.87
CA MET A 338 7.56 -32.59 1.23
C MET A 338 8.46 -33.41 2.15
N PHE A 339 8.53 -33.08 3.45
CA PHE A 339 9.22 -33.92 4.44
C PHE A 339 8.54 -35.27 4.63
N LEU A 340 7.21 -35.35 4.69
CA LEU A 340 6.49 -36.61 4.91
C LEU A 340 6.80 -37.65 3.82
N ARG A 341 7.10 -37.23 2.58
CA ARG A 341 7.56 -38.13 1.50
C ARG A 341 8.88 -38.85 1.80
N THR A 342 9.67 -38.34 2.75
CA THR A 342 10.93 -38.95 3.20
C THR A 342 10.72 -40.04 4.26
N LEU A 343 9.50 -40.15 4.84
CA LEU A 343 9.17 -41.16 5.84
C LEU A 343 8.64 -42.45 5.19
N PRO A 344 8.82 -43.61 5.86
CA PRO A 344 8.10 -44.83 5.50
C PRO A 344 6.58 -44.59 5.47
N GLY A 345 5.88 -45.12 4.45
CA GLY A 345 4.44 -44.86 4.26
C GLY A 345 4.09 -43.44 3.80
N GLU A 346 5.11 -42.62 3.47
CA GLU A 346 4.99 -41.23 3.03
C GLU A 346 4.21 -40.35 4.03
N GLY A 347 4.06 -40.75 5.30
CA GLY A 347 3.26 -40.02 6.29
C GLY A 347 1.78 -39.88 5.92
N ARG A 348 1.21 -40.81 5.13
CA ARG A 348 -0.22 -40.79 4.77
C ARG A 348 -1.13 -41.01 5.98
N ARG A 349 -0.63 -41.65 7.04
CA ARG A 349 -1.30 -41.80 8.32
C ARG A 349 -0.58 -40.96 9.39
N PRO A 350 -1.30 -40.17 10.19
CA PRO A 350 -0.66 -39.28 11.16
C PRO A 350 0.02 -40.05 12.30
N GLY A 351 -0.50 -41.21 12.71
CA GLY A 351 0.10 -42.05 13.76
C GLY A 351 1.52 -42.54 13.46
N GLU A 352 1.89 -42.66 12.18
CA GLU A 352 3.24 -43.09 11.75
C GLU A 352 4.30 -41.98 11.89
N VAL A 353 3.86 -40.72 12.01
CA VAL A 353 4.78 -39.57 12.20
C VAL A 353 5.21 -39.50 13.66
N GLY A 354 4.23 -39.44 14.57
CA GLY A 354 4.46 -39.30 16.01
C GLY A 354 5.39 -38.14 16.40
N ARG A 355 5.87 -38.16 17.65
CA ARG A 355 6.78 -37.11 18.15
C ARG A 355 8.16 -37.18 17.49
N ALA A 356 8.66 -38.38 17.22
CA ALA A 356 9.96 -38.59 16.58
C ALA A 356 9.99 -37.99 15.15
N GLY A 357 8.92 -38.16 14.38
CA GLY A 357 8.77 -37.55 13.06
C GLY A 357 8.72 -36.03 13.11
N MET A 358 8.08 -35.44 14.13
CA MET A 358 8.09 -33.98 14.31
C MET A 358 9.51 -33.44 14.58
N LEU A 359 10.28 -34.09 15.45
CA LEU A 359 11.68 -33.70 15.69
C LEU A 359 12.56 -33.89 14.45
N ALA A 360 12.30 -34.93 13.66
CA ALA A 360 12.97 -35.15 12.38
C ALA A 360 12.63 -34.05 11.35
N TYR A 361 11.37 -33.60 11.31
CA TYR A 361 10.97 -32.47 10.46
C TYR A 361 11.72 -31.19 10.81
N LEU A 362 11.85 -30.85 12.09
CA LEU A 362 12.56 -29.64 12.52
C LEU A 362 14.03 -29.66 12.08
N ARG A 363 14.71 -30.81 12.25
CA ARG A 363 16.09 -31.00 11.76
C ARG A 363 16.18 -30.90 10.24
N TRP A 364 15.22 -31.50 9.54
CA TRP A 364 15.15 -31.46 8.08
C TRP A 364 14.96 -30.04 7.56
N LEU A 365 14.03 -29.26 8.15
CA LEU A 365 13.75 -27.89 7.76
C LEU A 365 14.94 -26.96 8.05
N ALA A 366 15.64 -27.15 9.17
CA ALA A 366 16.88 -26.43 9.46
C ALA A 366 17.98 -26.71 8.40
N HIS A 367 18.02 -27.91 7.83
CA HIS A 367 18.92 -28.21 6.71
C HIS A 367 18.48 -27.49 5.41
N ARG A 368 17.17 -27.39 5.14
CA ARG A 368 16.64 -26.59 4.01
C ARG A 368 16.93 -25.09 4.13
N ALA A 369 17.02 -24.58 5.36
CA ALA A 369 17.47 -23.20 5.60
C ALA A 369 18.94 -23.01 5.20
N ARG A 370 19.82 -24.00 5.46
CA ARG A 370 21.20 -23.98 4.96
C ARG A 370 21.28 -24.10 3.44
N ASP A 371 20.53 -25.03 2.84
CA ASP A 371 20.42 -25.14 1.38
C ASP A 371 19.97 -23.80 0.75
N THR A 372 19.11 -23.03 1.42
CA THR A 372 18.70 -21.70 0.96
C THR A 372 19.86 -20.70 0.98
N SER A 373 20.68 -20.68 2.03
CA SER A 373 21.87 -19.83 2.11
C SER A 373 22.86 -20.18 0.98
N ASP A 374 23.13 -21.47 0.77
CA ASP A 374 24.02 -21.92 -0.30
C ASP A 374 23.46 -21.56 -1.68
N TYR A 375 22.16 -21.75 -1.90
CA TYR A 375 21.47 -21.36 -3.14
C TYR A 375 21.59 -19.87 -3.47
N GLN A 376 21.58 -19.00 -2.45
CA GLN A 376 21.67 -17.55 -2.60
C GLN A 376 23.09 -17.07 -2.88
N LEU A 377 24.11 -17.79 -2.42
CA LEU A 377 25.52 -17.45 -2.62
C LEU A 377 26.03 -17.81 -4.02
N LEU A 378 25.38 -18.75 -4.71
CA LEU A 378 25.80 -19.23 -6.02
C LEU A 378 25.22 -18.38 -7.17
N PRO A 379 26.01 -18.09 -8.23
CA PRO A 379 25.56 -17.45 -9.46
C PRO A 379 24.42 -18.21 -10.18
N ASP A 380 23.63 -17.52 -11.00
CA ASP A 380 22.48 -18.09 -11.69
C ASP A 380 22.84 -19.25 -12.66
N ASP A 381 24.05 -19.24 -13.22
CA ASP A 381 24.58 -20.19 -14.20
C ASP A 381 25.34 -21.38 -13.58
N ASP A 382 25.49 -21.42 -12.25
CA ASP A 382 26.20 -22.50 -11.57
C ASP A 382 25.39 -23.81 -11.57
N PRO A 383 25.95 -24.94 -12.05
CA PRO A 383 25.25 -26.23 -12.06
C PRO A 383 24.91 -26.76 -10.66
N VAL A 384 25.71 -26.45 -9.64
CA VAL A 384 25.46 -26.82 -8.23
C VAL A 384 24.19 -26.13 -7.73
N ARG A 385 23.90 -24.92 -8.22
CA ARG A 385 22.69 -24.19 -7.85
C ARG A 385 21.42 -24.93 -8.25
N GLN A 386 21.40 -25.61 -9.40
CA GLN A 386 20.26 -26.45 -9.81
C GLN A 386 20.09 -27.66 -8.88
N VAL A 387 21.19 -28.32 -8.48
CA VAL A 387 21.14 -29.46 -7.55
C VAL A 387 20.59 -29.04 -6.18
N ILE A 388 20.96 -27.86 -5.69
CA ILE A 388 20.42 -27.32 -4.43
C ILE A 388 18.94 -26.95 -4.60
N ALA A 389 18.56 -26.38 -5.75
CA ALA A 389 17.18 -26.02 -6.05
C ALA A 389 16.22 -27.22 -5.95
N GLU A 390 16.65 -28.41 -6.39
CA GLU A 390 15.87 -29.66 -6.31
C GLU A 390 15.58 -30.11 -4.88
N ARG A 391 16.40 -29.68 -3.91
CA ARG A 391 16.19 -29.97 -2.47
C ARG A 391 15.22 -28.99 -1.81
N LEU A 392 14.84 -27.91 -2.50
CA LEU A 392 13.92 -26.88 -2.02
C LEU A 392 12.53 -27.05 -2.67
N LEU A 393 11.49 -26.55 -2.00
CA LEU A 393 10.12 -26.68 -2.49
C LEU A 393 9.89 -25.79 -3.72
N PRO A 394 9.50 -26.30 -4.89
CA PRO A 394 9.33 -25.47 -6.08
C PRO A 394 8.17 -24.48 -5.95
N SER A 395 8.36 -23.25 -6.47
CA SER A 395 7.29 -22.28 -6.60
C SER A 395 6.34 -22.67 -7.73
N LEU A 396 5.05 -22.75 -7.40
CA LEU A 396 3.99 -23.09 -8.34
C LEU A 396 3.73 -22.00 -9.40
N ARG A 397 4.36 -20.83 -9.27
CA ARG A 397 4.26 -19.71 -10.22
C ARG A 397 5.47 -19.59 -11.14
N GLY A 398 6.38 -20.58 -11.14
CA GLY A 398 7.58 -20.57 -11.98
C GLY A 398 8.65 -19.56 -11.55
N ALA A 399 8.61 -19.09 -10.30
CA ALA A 399 9.54 -18.08 -9.77
C ALA A 399 10.77 -18.69 -9.06
N GLY A 400 11.20 -19.89 -9.46
CA GLY A 400 12.27 -20.64 -8.78
C GLY A 400 11.84 -21.39 -7.51
N PRO A 401 12.77 -21.98 -6.74
CA PRO A 401 12.46 -22.65 -5.49
C PRO A 401 12.03 -21.66 -4.39
N LEU A 402 11.16 -22.12 -3.49
CA LEU A 402 10.81 -21.41 -2.27
C LEU A 402 11.98 -21.50 -1.30
N GLN A 403 12.50 -20.33 -0.93
CA GLN A 403 13.60 -20.19 0.01
C GLN A 403 13.09 -20.19 1.46
N VAL A 404 13.87 -20.80 2.35
CA VAL A 404 13.67 -20.86 3.81
C VAL A 404 14.64 -19.89 4.49
N THR A 405 14.36 -18.59 4.39
CA THR A 405 15.10 -17.55 5.14
C THR A 405 14.89 -17.73 6.65
N PRO A 406 15.71 -17.13 7.53
CA PRO A 406 15.51 -17.24 8.98
C PRO A 406 14.10 -16.85 9.42
N THR A 407 13.54 -15.76 8.85
CA THR A 407 12.17 -15.33 9.18
C THR A 407 11.14 -16.34 8.70
N ARG A 408 11.31 -16.88 7.49
CA ARG A 408 10.42 -17.93 6.97
C ARG A 408 10.54 -19.22 7.76
N HIS A 409 11.73 -19.56 8.27
CA HIS A 409 11.92 -20.74 9.11
C HIS A 409 11.04 -20.64 10.37
N TYR A 410 11.10 -19.51 11.07
CA TYR A 410 10.19 -19.20 12.18
C TYR A 410 8.72 -19.29 11.76
N GLU A 411 8.33 -18.60 10.68
CA GLU A 411 6.95 -18.54 10.23
C GLU A 411 6.37 -19.91 9.85
N LEU A 412 7.17 -20.75 9.18
CA LEU A 412 6.76 -22.10 8.75
C LEU A 412 6.53 -23.02 9.95
N VAL A 413 7.46 -23.04 10.92
CA VAL A 413 7.33 -23.90 12.11
C VAL A 413 6.18 -23.42 12.99
N LYS A 414 6.09 -22.10 13.24
CA LYS A 414 4.98 -21.51 14.00
C LYS A 414 3.64 -21.78 13.33
N SER A 415 3.55 -21.57 12.02
CA SER A 415 2.29 -21.79 11.30
C SER A 415 1.91 -23.27 11.23
N LEU A 416 2.87 -24.19 11.13
CA LEU A 416 2.60 -25.62 11.21
C LEU A 416 2.10 -26.01 12.61
N ARG A 417 2.74 -25.50 13.66
CA ARG A 417 2.26 -25.68 15.04
C ARG A 417 0.81 -25.24 15.19
N GLU A 418 0.47 -24.05 14.70
CA GLU A 418 -0.91 -23.53 14.76
C GLU A 418 -1.90 -24.41 13.97
N VAL A 419 -1.50 -24.99 12.83
CA VAL A 419 -2.30 -25.95 12.07
C VAL A 419 -2.55 -27.23 12.87
N LEU A 420 -1.52 -27.76 13.52
CA LEU A 420 -1.61 -28.99 14.33
C LEU A 420 -2.41 -28.76 15.62
N GLU A 421 -2.24 -27.62 16.27
CA GLU A 421 -2.98 -27.22 17.47
C GLU A 421 -4.49 -27.14 17.19
N ASP A 422 -4.84 -26.48 16.09
CA ASP A 422 -6.23 -26.36 15.64
C ASP A 422 -6.90 -27.71 15.37
N GLY A 423 -6.10 -28.72 15.03
CA GLY A 423 -6.47 -30.10 14.74
C GLY A 423 -6.24 -31.09 15.87
N ARG A 424 -5.81 -30.64 17.06
CA ARG A 424 -5.36 -31.51 18.16
C ARG A 424 -6.39 -32.57 18.55
N ALA A 425 -7.67 -32.19 18.67
CA ALA A 425 -8.75 -33.11 19.01
C ALA A 425 -8.90 -34.22 17.95
N TRP A 426 -8.92 -33.84 16.67
CA TRP A 426 -9.01 -34.79 15.56
C TRP A 426 -7.79 -35.72 15.51
N LEU A 427 -6.57 -35.20 15.77
CA LEU A 427 -5.36 -36.01 15.84
C LEU A 427 -5.41 -37.01 17.01
N ALA A 428 -5.95 -36.62 18.16
CA ALA A 428 -6.11 -37.53 19.30
C ALA A 428 -7.11 -38.66 19.01
N GLU A 429 -8.24 -38.35 18.36
CA GLU A 429 -9.24 -39.34 17.93
C GLU A 429 -8.72 -40.32 16.86
N ASN A 430 -7.61 -39.99 16.19
CA ASN A 430 -6.99 -40.81 15.15
C ASN A 430 -5.62 -41.37 15.60
N ASP A 431 -5.45 -41.64 16.90
CA ASP A 431 -4.26 -42.24 17.51
C ASP A 431 -2.94 -41.51 17.19
N ALA A 432 -3.01 -40.19 16.97
CA ALA A 432 -1.89 -39.36 16.54
C ALA A 432 -1.62 -38.18 17.48
N ALA A 433 -1.94 -38.31 18.77
CA ALA A 433 -1.69 -37.28 19.78
C ALA A 433 -0.20 -36.86 19.87
N GLY A 434 0.72 -37.73 19.47
CA GLY A 434 2.16 -37.43 19.38
C GLY A 434 2.55 -36.45 18.26
N VAL A 435 1.66 -36.14 17.32
CA VAL A 435 1.91 -35.19 16.21
C VAL A 435 1.58 -33.77 16.66
N HIS A 436 2.51 -33.17 17.41
CA HIS A 436 2.39 -31.79 17.87
C HIS A 436 3.77 -31.12 17.97
N LEU A 437 3.74 -29.78 17.98
CA LEU A 437 4.89 -28.93 18.25
C LEU A 437 4.61 -28.11 19.51
N LEU A 438 5.57 -28.09 20.42
CA LEU A 438 5.58 -27.29 21.64
C LEU A 438 6.08 -25.87 21.32
N GLU A 439 5.87 -24.92 22.23
CA GLU A 439 6.40 -23.56 22.07
C GLU A 439 7.93 -23.58 21.92
N GLN A 440 8.61 -24.38 22.75
CA GLN A 440 10.06 -24.56 22.71
C GLN A 440 10.60 -25.22 21.43
N ASP A 441 9.74 -25.82 20.60
CA ASP A 441 10.13 -26.39 19.31
C ASP A 441 10.13 -25.33 18.19
N VAL A 442 9.45 -24.20 18.41
CA VAL A 442 9.47 -23.08 17.47
C VAL A 442 10.84 -22.41 17.59
N PRO A 443 11.63 -22.29 16.50
CA PRO A 443 12.89 -21.57 16.58
C PRO A 443 12.63 -20.13 17.04
N PRO A 444 13.58 -19.46 17.71
CA PRO A 444 13.41 -18.06 18.04
C PRO A 444 13.14 -17.26 16.76
N TYR A 445 12.32 -16.22 16.87
CA TYR A 445 12.24 -15.26 15.76
C TYR A 445 13.65 -14.75 15.52
N PRO A 446 14.18 -14.76 14.28
CA PRO A 446 15.52 -14.29 14.04
C PRO A 446 15.62 -12.84 14.45
N GLU A 447 16.32 -12.60 15.55
CA GLU A 447 16.80 -11.27 15.87
C GLU A 447 17.77 -10.90 14.76
N ARG A 448 17.61 -9.70 14.21
CA ARG A 448 18.58 -9.19 13.24
C ARG A 448 19.93 -9.15 13.97
N ASP A 449 20.99 -9.58 13.28
CA ASP A 449 22.36 -9.37 13.76
C ASP A 449 22.60 -7.85 13.83
N ASP A 450 22.30 -7.30 14.99
CA ASP A 450 22.52 -5.93 15.36
C ASP A 450 23.80 -5.80 16.15
N THR A 451 24.62 -6.85 16.29
CA THR A 451 25.86 -6.85 17.08
C THR A 451 26.75 -5.67 16.74
N VAL A 452 26.83 -5.26 15.46
CA VAL A 452 27.57 -4.06 15.04
C VAL A 452 26.89 -2.78 15.54
N SER A 453 25.57 -2.67 15.42
CA SER A 453 24.79 -1.53 15.96
C SER A 453 24.82 -1.48 17.49
N GLU A 454 24.81 -2.63 18.17
CA GLU A 454 24.89 -2.77 19.62
C GLU A 454 26.29 -2.45 20.16
N LEU A 455 27.34 -2.90 19.47
CA LEU A 455 28.73 -2.50 19.74
C LEU A 455 28.96 -1.00 19.48
N GLU A 456 28.23 -0.42 18.54
CA GLU A 456 28.19 1.03 18.26
C GLU A 456 27.24 1.80 19.21
N GLY A 457 26.49 1.12 20.08
CA GLY A 457 25.58 1.73 21.05
C GLY A 457 24.30 2.36 20.47
N ARG A 458 23.94 2.02 19.22
CA ARG A 458 22.78 2.58 18.49
C ARG A 458 21.59 1.62 18.46
N SER A 459 20.36 2.16 18.54
CA SER A 459 19.14 1.36 18.30
C SER A 459 19.14 0.76 16.88
N GLN A 460 18.51 -0.42 16.74
CA GLN A 460 18.45 -1.16 15.47
C GLN A 460 18.04 -0.23 14.30
N ASP A 461 18.88 -0.19 13.26
CA ASP A 461 18.73 0.56 12.00
C ASP A 461 18.99 2.09 12.03
N ALA A 462 19.44 2.69 13.15
CA ALA A 462 19.82 4.11 13.17
C ALA A 462 21.13 4.38 12.40
N LEU A 463 21.08 5.28 11.42
CA LEU A 463 22.27 5.77 10.69
C LEU A 463 23.21 6.55 11.61
N PRO A 464 24.54 6.44 11.44
CA PRO A 464 25.50 7.30 12.13
C PRO A 464 25.24 8.78 11.85
N GLU A 465 25.54 9.66 12.81
CA GLU A 465 25.40 11.12 12.65
C GLU A 465 26.13 11.59 11.38
N GLN A 466 27.39 11.19 11.23
CA GLN A 466 28.23 11.58 10.09
C GLN A 466 27.64 11.15 8.73
N VAL A 467 27.03 9.97 8.67
CA VAL A 467 26.34 9.48 7.46
C VAL A 467 25.07 10.31 7.21
N PHE A 468 24.27 10.56 8.25
CA PHE A 468 23.07 11.39 8.13
C PHE A 468 23.39 12.82 7.66
N LEU A 469 24.48 13.40 8.15
CA LEU A 469 24.95 14.73 7.74
C LEU A 469 25.39 14.76 6.27
N GLN A 470 26.12 13.74 5.81
CA GLN A 470 26.47 13.61 4.38
C GLN A 470 25.23 13.50 3.49
N LEU A 471 24.21 12.76 3.94
CA LEU A 471 22.94 12.64 3.21
C LEU A 471 22.16 13.96 3.17
N MET A 472 22.18 14.74 4.26
CA MET A 472 21.52 16.04 4.37
C MET A 472 22.30 17.20 3.74
N ASP A 473 23.54 16.97 3.29
CA ASP A 473 24.34 18.01 2.66
C ASP A 473 23.68 18.53 1.37
N GLY A 474 23.80 19.84 1.14
CA GLY A 474 23.19 20.50 -0.01
C GLY A 474 23.68 19.94 -1.35
N ASN A 475 24.95 19.54 -1.44
CA ASN A 475 25.50 18.95 -2.65
C ASN A 475 24.92 17.54 -2.87
N SER A 476 24.87 16.71 -1.82
CA SER A 476 24.26 15.38 -1.89
C SER A 476 22.79 15.44 -2.28
N LEU A 477 21.98 16.29 -1.62
CA LEU A 477 20.56 16.47 -1.95
C LEU A 477 20.35 17.02 -3.37
N SER A 478 21.31 17.77 -3.91
CA SER A 478 21.23 18.31 -5.27
C SER A 478 21.29 17.22 -6.35
N LEU A 479 21.87 16.06 -6.05
CA LEU A 479 21.93 14.89 -6.94
C LEU A 479 20.56 14.21 -7.12
N LEU A 480 19.62 14.43 -6.19
CA LEU A 480 18.23 14.03 -6.40
C LEU A 480 17.56 14.97 -7.40
N PRO A 481 16.82 14.46 -8.41
CA PRO A 481 16.04 15.31 -9.30
C PRO A 481 15.12 16.26 -8.53
N ALA A 482 15.14 17.54 -8.92
CA ALA A 482 14.35 18.57 -8.28
C ALA A 482 12.84 18.26 -8.30
N GLY A 483 12.12 18.74 -7.29
CA GLY A 483 10.70 18.50 -7.14
C GLY A 483 10.39 17.31 -6.24
N THR A 484 9.38 16.52 -6.62
CA THR A 484 8.77 15.49 -5.76
C THR A 484 9.77 14.50 -5.17
N ARG A 485 10.77 14.04 -5.92
CA ARG A 485 11.74 13.03 -5.44
C ARG A 485 12.60 13.60 -4.30
N ARG A 486 13.25 14.74 -4.55
CA ARG A 486 14.08 15.44 -3.56
C ARG A 486 13.27 15.81 -2.32
N ASN A 487 12.11 16.45 -2.51
CA ASN A 487 11.29 16.91 -1.39
C ASN A 487 10.77 15.76 -0.52
N CYS A 488 10.42 14.61 -1.13
CA CYS A 488 9.94 13.44 -0.40
C CYS A 488 11.05 12.80 0.46
N VAL A 489 12.24 12.61 -0.09
CA VAL A 489 13.39 12.04 0.62
C VAL A 489 13.84 12.98 1.74
N GLU A 490 14.01 14.27 1.43
CA GLU A 490 14.43 15.27 2.41
C GLU A 490 13.43 15.39 3.56
N LEU A 491 12.12 15.42 3.27
CA LEU A 491 11.10 15.45 4.32
C LEU A 491 11.13 14.19 5.18
N ALA A 492 11.26 13.00 4.58
CA ALA A 492 11.30 11.73 5.30
C ALA A 492 12.46 11.68 6.32
N MET A 493 13.61 12.27 5.98
CA MET A 493 14.77 12.40 6.87
C MET A 493 14.52 13.34 8.05
N ARG A 494 13.74 14.40 7.84
CA ARG A 494 13.58 15.50 8.80
C ARG A 494 12.51 15.27 9.87
N VAL A 495 11.44 14.54 9.58
CA VAL A 495 10.22 14.51 10.45
C VAL A 495 10.01 13.20 11.24
N GLY A 496 10.85 12.19 11.02
CA GLY A 496 10.81 10.92 11.76
C GLY A 496 9.49 10.15 11.67
N ARG A 497 8.66 10.41 10.64
CA ARG A 497 7.40 9.69 10.43
C ARG A 497 7.65 8.34 9.76
N ARG A 498 6.72 7.40 9.90
CA ARG A 498 6.80 6.12 9.20
C ARG A 498 6.74 6.35 7.69
N PRO A 499 7.40 5.53 6.86
CA PRO A 499 7.32 5.64 5.40
C PRO A 499 5.88 5.63 4.87
N TRP A 500 5.01 4.84 5.52
CA TRP A 500 3.60 4.76 5.19
C TRP A 500 2.82 6.03 5.57
N GLU A 501 3.25 6.78 6.59
CA GLU A 501 2.64 8.06 6.98
C GLU A 501 3.07 9.15 6.00
N ILE A 502 4.35 9.23 5.64
CA ILE A 502 4.89 10.19 4.66
C ILE A 502 4.20 10.06 3.30
N ARG A 503 4.07 8.84 2.78
CA ARG A 503 3.45 8.62 1.46
C ARG A 503 1.95 8.99 1.41
N HIS A 504 1.27 9.04 2.56
CA HIS A 504 -0.16 9.36 2.68
C HIS A 504 -0.40 10.76 3.27
N LEU A 505 0.60 11.63 3.25
CA LEU A 505 0.38 13.03 3.59
C LEU A 505 -0.57 13.66 2.58
N GLU A 506 -1.64 14.27 3.09
CA GLU A 506 -2.58 15.07 2.31
C GLU A 506 -1.89 16.39 1.88
N PHE A 507 -2.38 17.02 0.82
CA PHE A 507 -1.81 18.25 0.28
C PHE A 507 -1.81 19.38 1.33
N ASP A 508 -2.89 19.50 2.10
CA ASP A 508 -3.06 20.51 3.16
C ASP A 508 -2.58 20.01 4.54
N CYS A 509 -1.47 19.26 4.57
CA CYS A 509 -0.93 18.70 5.82
C CYS A 509 -0.19 19.70 6.72
N LEU A 510 -0.04 20.97 6.33
CA LEU A 510 0.68 21.99 7.08
C LEU A 510 -0.31 22.95 7.77
N GLU A 511 -0.30 22.98 9.10
CA GLU A 511 -1.11 23.87 9.91
C GLU A 511 -0.23 24.84 10.71
N TRP A 512 -0.61 26.10 10.82
CA TRP A 512 0.07 27.09 11.66
C TRP A 512 -0.74 27.34 12.92
N HIS A 513 -0.09 27.28 14.07
CA HIS A 513 -0.73 27.50 15.37
C HIS A 513 -0.01 28.59 16.13
N ASP A 514 -0.76 29.60 16.55
CA ASP A 514 -0.27 30.65 17.43
C ASP A 514 -0.26 30.15 18.87
N ILE A 515 0.92 30.18 19.48
CA ILE A 515 1.17 29.72 20.83
C ILE A 515 1.72 30.92 21.61
N ASP A 516 1.08 31.23 22.72
CA ASP A 516 1.54 32.25 23.63
C ASP A 516 2.72 31.65 24.42
N VAL A 517 3.91 32.17 24.18
CA VAL A 517 5.16 31.74 24.82
C VAL A 517 5.51 32.83 25.82
N GLU A 518 5.60 32.44 27.09
CA GLU A 518 6.11 33.31 28.14
C GLU A 518 7.65 33.31 28.05
N ASP A 519 8.22 34.48 27.76
CA ASP A 519 9.66 34.68 27.80
C ASP A 519 10.12 34.76 29.28
N ALA A 520 11.42 34.54 29.51
CA ALA A 520 12.00 34.52 30.87
C ALA A 520 11.86 35.86 31.65
N ASP A 521 11.45 36.93 30.98
CA ASP A 521 11.15 38.24 31.56
C ASP A 521 9.66 38.42 31.92
N GLY A 522 8.83 37.38 31.77
CA GLY A 522 7.38 37.40 31.98
C GLY A 522 6.60 38.01 30.81
N THR A 523 7.27 38.38 29.72
CA THR A 523 6.60 38.89 28.52
C THR A 523 5.97 37.74 27.77
N VAL A 524 4.64 37.72 27.70
CA VAL A 524 3.92 36.77 26.84
C VAL A 524 4.03 37.21 25.38
N ARG A 525 4.83 36.50 24.59
CA ARG A 525 4.94 36.70 23.15
C ARG A 525 4.17 35.61 22.41
N ARG A 526 3.20 36.05 21.59
CA ARG A 526 2.52 35.14 20.66
C ARG A 526 3.49 34.76 19.54
N ARG A 527 3.80 33.47 19.45
CA ARG A 527 4.68 32.91 18.42
C ARG A 527 3.95 31.84 17.62
N SER A 528 4.01 31.96 16.29
CA SER A 528 3.39 31.01 15.38
C SER A 528 4.34 29.84 15.09
N TYR A 529 3.84 28.62 15.21
CA TYR A 529 4.60 27.39 14.93
C TYR A 529 3.92 26.54 13.87
N PRO A 530 4.68 25.96 12.91
CA PRO A 530 4.15 25.02 11.94
C PRO A 530 3.97 23.63 12.56
N PHE A 531 2.88 22.96 12.19
CA PHE A 531 2.55 21.59 12.57
C PHE A 531 2.24 20.76 11.33
N LEU A 532 2.78 19.54 11.29
CA LEU A 532 2.40 18.52 10.33
C LEU A 532 1.18 17.76 10.84
N ALA A 533 0.05 17.91 10.16
CA ALA A 533 -1.15 17.09 10.34
C ALA A 533 -1.06 15.82 9.47
N TYR A 534 -1.19 14.65 10.08
CA TYR A 534 -1.07 13.38 9.37
C TYR A 534 -1.97 12.29 9.96
N TRP A 535 -2.28 11.28 9.15
CA TRP A 535 -3.09 10.13 9.55
C TRP A 535 -2.21 8.94 9.97
N MET A 536 -2.32 8.53 11.23
CA MET A 536 -1.63 7.34 11.73
C MET A 536 -2.41 6.08 11.36
N GLN A 537 -1.96 5.38 10.32
CA GLN A 537 -2.65 4.19 9.82
C GLN A 537 -2.68 3.02 10.84
N LYS A 538 -1.63 2.88 11.67
CA LYS A 538 -1.54 1.79 12.67
C LYS A 538 -2.59 1.89 13.77
N VAL A 539 -2.95 3.11 14.17
CA VAL A 539 -3.90 3.39 15.27
C VAL A 539 -5.18 4.10 14.79
N ARG A 540 -5.29 4.38 13.49
CA ARG A 540 -6.43 4.99 12.79
C ARG A 540 -6.91 6.32 13.42
N ARG A 541 -5.99 7.26 13.63
CA ARG A 541 -6.31 8.61 14.14
C ARG A 541 -5.46 9.69 13.48
N ARG A 542 -5.99 10.92 13.41
CA ARG A 542 -5.21 12.12 13.05
C ARG A 542 -4.28 12.51 14.19
N HIS A 543 -3.11 13.00 13.86
CA HIS A 543 -2.15 13.53 14.83
C HIS A 543 -1.44 14.75 14.25
N LYS A 544 -0.90 15.58 15.15
CA LYS A 544 -0.10 16.76 14.80
C LYS A 544 1.33 16.58 15.30
N LEU A 545 2.31 16.93 14.48
CA LEU A 545 3.73 16.92 14.84
C LEU A 545 4.25 18.36 14.69
N PRO A 546 4.77 19.00 15.74
CA PRO A 546 5.42 20.29 15.60
C PRO A 546 6.64 20.19 14.68
N LEU A 547 6.78 21.17 13.77
CA LEU A 547 7.85 21.25 12.78
C LEU A 547 8.78 22.43 13.07
N HIS A 548 10.03 22.31 12.64
CA HIS A 548 10.88 23.47 12.48
C HIS A 548 10.47 24.26 11.21
N PRO A 549 10.59 25.60 11.16
CA PRO A 549 10.26 26.39 9.96
C PRO A 549 10.91 25.88 8.67
N SER A 550 12.18 25.44 8.74
CA SER A 550 12.87 24.87 7.57
C SER A 550 12.29 23.53 7.10
N ASP A 551 11.56 22.79 7.93
CA ASP A 551 10.85 21.57 7.51
C ASP A 551 9.53 21.91 6.82
N ALA A 552 8.85 22.97 7.31
CA ALA A 552 7.67 23.52 6.67
C ALA A 552 7.99 24.06 5.26
N GLU A 553 9.16 24.67 5.07
CA GLU A 553 9.65 25.10 3.75
C GLU A 553 9.75 23.95 2.74
N VAL A 554 10.14 22.74 3.16
CA VAL A 554 10.17 21.56 2.28
C VAL A 554 8.76 21.20 1.80
N ILE A 555 7.76 21.30 2.68
CA ILE A 555 6.35 21.05 2.36
C ILE A 555 5.84 22.12 1.40
N THR A 556 6.06 23.40 1.71
CA THR A 556 5.66 24.52 0.85
C THR A 556 6.29 24.40 -0.54
N ARG A 557 7.59 24.10 -0.61
CA ARG A 557 8.32 23.89 -1.88
C ARG A 557 7.73 22.73 -2.69
N GLN A 558 7.24 21.68 -2.03
CA GLN A 558 6.54 20.59 -2.71
C GLN A 558 5.15 21.00 -3.20
N GLN A 559 4.38 21.73 -2.39
CA GLN A 559 3.08 22.25 -2.81
C GLN A 559 3.22 23.16 -4.04
N ASP A 560 4.20 24.06 -4.04
CA ASP A 560 4.48 24.94 -5.17
C ASP A 560 4.97 24.21 -6.41
N HIS A 561 5.76 23.15 -6.23
CA HIS A 561 6.14 22.26 -7.33
C HIS A 561 4.91 21.60 -7.97
N LEU A 562 3.96 21.10 -7.17
CA LEU A 562 2.73 20.49 -7.70
C LEU A 562 1.84 21.51 -8.41
N ARG A 563 1.68 22.72 -7.86
CA ARG A 563 0.91 23.80 -8.52
C ARG A 563 1.47 24.12 -9.91
N ARG A 564 2.80 24.15 -10.06
CA ARG A 564 3.48 24.43 -11.33
C ARG A 564 3.41 23.28 -12.33
N GLU A 565 3.75 22.06 -11.90
CA GLU A 565 3.89 20.91 -12.81
C GLU A 565 2.56 20.19 -13.10
N ALA A 566 1.54 20.37 -12.25
CA ALA A 566 0.26 19.70 -12.39
C ALA A 566 -0.94 20.65 -12.17
N PRO A 567 -1.04 21.79 -12.91
CA PRO A 567 -2.08 22.81 -12.71
C PRO A 567 -3.50 22.25 -12.84
N ARG A 568 -3.69 21.16 -13.61
CA ARG A 568 -4.97 20.46 -13.77
C ARG A 568 -5.60 19.94 -12.47
N TRP A 569 -4.80 19.73 -11.42
CA TRP A 569 -5.29 19.27 -10.12
C TRP A 569 -5.76 20.41 -9.24
N PHE A 570 -5.61 21.65 -9.68
CA PHE A 570 -5.92 22.86 -8.93
C PHE A 570 -7.04 23.65 -9.61
N HIS A 571 -7.72 24.45 -8.81
CA HIS A 571 -8.56 25.55 -9.27
C HIS A 571 -7.69 26.76 -9.63
N GLU A 572 -8.27 27.78 -10.27
CA GLU A 572 -7.55 29.01 -10.65
C GLU A 572 -7.01 29.78 -9.44
N ASP A 573 -7.63 29.63 -8.27
CA ASP A 573 -7.19 30.20 -6.99
C ASP A 573 -6.04 29.42 -6.33
N GLY A 574 -5.54 28.35 -6.98
CA GLY A 574 -4.45 27.52 -6.47
C GLY A 574 -4.85 26.48 -5.41
N ARG A 575 -6.14 26.34 -5.08
CA ARG A 575 -6.64 25.29 -4.18
C ARG A 575 -6.76 23.95 -4.91
N PRO A 576 -6.49 22.81 -4.24
CA PRO A 576 -6.65 21.50 -4.85
C PRO A 576 -8.12 21.22 -5.17
N ARG A 577 -8.39 20.58 -6.31
CA ARG A 577 -9.75 20.17 -6.73
C ARG A 577 -10.34 19.05 -5.89
N SER A 578 -9.50 18.34 -5.13
CA SER A 578 -9.91 17.31 -4.18
C SER A 578 -9.32 17.62 -2.82
N SER A 579 -10.16 17.56 -1.77
CA SER A 579 -9.73 17.67 -0.38
C SER A 579 -8.90 16.47 0.09
N ARG A 580 -8.82 15.39 -0.71
CA ARG A 580 -8.02 14.18 -0.45
C ARG A 580 -6.79 14.09 -1.34
N MET A 581 -6.42 15.18 -2.01
CA MET A 581 -5.21 15.23 -2.82
C MET A 581 -4.00 14.93 -1.93
N MET A 582 -3.05 14.14 -2.43
CA MET A 582 -1.84 13.78 -1.69
C MET A 582 -0.74 14.83 -1.91
N LEU A 583 0.14 15.03 -0.93
CA LEU A 583 1.36 15.84 -1.05
C LEU A 583 2.40 15.21 -2.00
N PHE A 584 2.39 13.87 -2.08
CA PHE A 584 3.26 13.09 -2.98
C PHE A 584 2.44 12.14 -3.87
N PRO A 585 1.64 12.67 -4.81
CA PRO A 585 0.77 11.87 -5.66
C PRO A 585 1.57 11.14 -6.75
N THR A 586 1.11 9.96 -7.17
CA THR A 586 1.68 9.28 -8.34
C THR A 586 1.38 10.10 -9.61
N PRO A 587 2.33 10.21 -10.57
CA PRO A 587 2.11 10.91 -11.82
C PRO A 587 1.24 10.09 -12.79
N ARG A 588 0.95 8.82 -12.44
CA ARG A 588 0.23 7.90 -13.31
C ARG A 588 -1.22 8.34 -13.46
N MET A 589 -1.56 8.80 -14.66
CA MET A 589 -2.90 9.28 -15.03
C MET A 589 -3.84 8.13 -15.33
N SER A 590 -4.44 7.61 -14.26
CA SER A 590 -5.55 6.67 -14.34
C SER A 590 -6.85 7.37 -13.96
N ARG A 591 -8.00 6.80 -14.35
CA ARG A 591 -9.32 7.31 -13.93
C ARG A 591 -9.45 7.37 -12.39
N ALA A 592 -8.77 6.47 -11.67
CA ALA A 592 -8.74 6.41 -10.21
C ALA A 592 -7.74 7.40 -9.56
N ASN A 593 -6.96 8.14 -10.35
CA ASN A 593 -6.03 9.19 -9.90
C ASN A 593 -6.21 10.47 -10.73
N ALA A 594 -7.43 10.77 -11.16
CA ALA A 594 -7.72 11.96 -11.95
C ALA A 594 -7.42 13.26 -11.17
N LEU A 595 -7.55 13.22 -9.84
CA LEU A 595 -7.41 14.37 -8.93
C LEU A 595 -6.21 14.27 -7.98
N GLY A 596 -5.23 13.39 -8.25
CA GLY A 596 -4.01 13.29 -7.42
C GLY A 596 -4.22 12.64 -6.04
N GLU A 597 -5.26 11.82 -5.87
CA GLU A 597 -5.62 11.18 -4.59
C GLU A 597 -4.83 9.89 -4.31
N ARG A 598 -3.99 9.44 -5.25
CA ARG A 598 -3.24 8.19 -5.12
C ARG A 598 -1.77 8.46 -4.86
N PRO A 599 -1.18 7.87 -3.82
CA PRO A 599 0.25 8.01 -3.55
C PRO A 599 1.07 7.14 -4.50
N TYR A 600 2.39 7.33 -4.49
CA TYR A 600 3.33 6.38 -5.09
C TYR A 600 3.24 4.98 -4.45
N ASP A 601 3.76 3.98 -5.16
CA ASP A 601 3.92 2.63 -4.61
C ASP A 601 4.96 2.62 -3.48
N SER A 602 4.79 1.70 -2.51
CA SER A 602 5.71 1.54 -1.38
C SER A 602 7.17 1.33 -1.80
N SER A 603 7.44 0.68 -2.93
CA SER A 603 8.81 0.44 -3.41
C SER A 603 9.47 1.67 -4.04
N THR A 604 8.69 2.71 -4.37
CA THR A 604 9.18 3.83 -5.19
C THR A 604 10.24 4.66 -4.47
N ILE A 605 10.04 4.94 -3.18
CA ILE A 605 11.04 5.70 -2.40
C ILE A 605 12.34 4.90 -2.23
N GLY A 606 12.25 3.57 -2.10
CA GLY A 606 13.44 2.69 -2.06
C GLY A 606 14.23 2.77 -3.37
N TYR A 607 13.54 2.75 -4.52
CA TYR A 607 14.17 2.97 -5.82
C TYR A 607 14.84 4.35 -5.93
N TRP A 608 14.17 5.43 -5.46
CA TRP A 608 14.77 6.77 -5.47
C TRP A 608 16.03 6.86 -4.61
N LEU A 609 16.02 6.24 -3.43
CA LEU A 609 17.19 6.19 -2.55
C LEU A 609 18.33 5.43 -3.22
N GLN A 610 18.08 4.26 -3.79
CA GLN A 610 19.11 3.47 -4.45
C GLN A 610 19.77 4.24 -5.61
N THR A 611 18.97 4.78 -6.54
CA THR A 611 19.49 5.56 -7.68
C THR A 611 20.24 6.83 -7.24
N TRP A 612 19.90 7.39 -6.08
CA TRP A 612 20.60 8.53 -5.51
C TRP A 612 21.93 8.14 -4.89
N LEU A 613 21.94 7.08 -4.08
CA LEU A 613 23.13 6.58 -3.38
C LEU A 613 24.18 6.00 -4.33
N ASP A 614 23.78 5.51 -5.50
CA ASP A 614 24.72 5.04 -6.53
C ASP A 614 25.63 6.18 -7.09
N GLN A 615 25.34 7.44 -6.78
CA GLN A 615 26.06 8.60 -7.31
C GLN A 615 27.19 9.12 -6.40
N PHE A 616 27.30 8.66 -5.15
CA PHE A 616 28.33 9.12 -4.22
C PHE A 616 28.63 8.08 -3.13
N ALA A 617 29.84 8.12 -2.58
CA ALA A 617 30.24 7.26 -1.48
C ALA A 617 29.87 7.89 -0.13
N LEU A 618 29.46 7.05 0.82
CA LEU A 618 29.26 7.43 2.21
C LEU A 618 30.42 6.92 3.06
N ALA A 619 30.83 7.71 4.04
CA ALA A 619 31.79 7.30 5.06
C ALA A 619 31.18 7.35 6.46
N ASP A 620 31.58 6.44 7.34
CA ASP A 620 31.24 6.48 8.77
C ASP A 620 32.10 7.51 9.53
N GLU A 621 31.89 7.61 10.84
CA GLU A 621 32.65 8.50 11.74
C GLU A 621 34.16 8.22 11.80
N TYR A 622 34.61 7.06 11.32
CA TYR A 622 36.02 6.66 11.24
C TYR A 622 36.61 6.82 9.83
N GLY A 623 35.85 7.37 8.89
CA GLY A 623 36.24 7.52 7.50
C GLY A 623 36.21 6.22 6.70
N LYS A 624 35.58 5.15 7.20
CA LYS A 624 35.44 3.88 6.47
C LYS A 624 34.22 3.92 5.55
N PRO A 625 34.25 3.23 4.40
CA PRO A 625 33.10 3.12 3.51
C PRO A 625 31.87 2.55 4.23
N PHE A 626 30.74 3.24 4.11
CA PHE A 626 29.47 2.82 4.70
C PHE A 626 28.61 2.08 3.67
N ASP A 627 28.00 0.97 4.09
CA ASP A 627 27.10 0.18 3.25
C ASP A 627 25.78 0.93 2.97
N THR A 628 25.57 1.31 1.71
CA THR A 628 24.37 2.04 1.26
C THR A 628 23.09 1.22 1.39
N ALA A 629 23.15 -0.11 1.48
CA ALA A 629 21.97 -0.95 1.72
C ALA A 629 21.33 -0.69 3.11
N ARG A 630 22.10 -0.12 4.05
CA ARG A 630 21.60 0.31 5.37
C ARG A 630 20.83 1.63 5.31
N VAL A 631 20.85 2.36 4.19
CA VAL A 631 20.08 3.60 4.00
C VAL A 631 18.74 3.29 3.34
N PHE A 632 17.71 3.13 4.17
CA PHE A 632 16.34 2.85 3.71
C PHE A 632 15.30 3.68 4.47
N PRO A 633 14.06 3.80 3.98
CA PRO A 633 13.11 4.78 4.50
C PRO A 633 12.80 4.68 5.99
N TYR A 634 12.86 3.50 6.59
CA TYR A 634 12.60 3.32 8.02
C TYR A 634 13.80 3.72 8.88
N ALA A 635 15.04 3.61 8.35
CA ALA A 635 16.26 4.04 9.04
C ALA A 635 16.19 5.52 9.45
N PHE A 636 15.60 6.37 8.60
CA PHE A 636 15.40 7.79 8.91
C PHE A 636 14.56 8.03 10.18
N ARG A 637 13.57 7.18 10.46
CA ARG A 637 12.79 7.26 11.69
C ARG A 637 13.64 6.92 12.91
N HIS A 638 14.49 5.90 12.81
CA HIS A 638 15.41 5.50 13.89
C HIS A 638 16.47 6.58 14.12
N THR A 639 17.08 7.09 13.05
CA THR A 639 18.04 8.20 13.12
C THR A 639 17.43 9.46 13.72
N TYR A 640 16.21 9.83 13.32
CA TYR A 640 15.50 10.99 13.89
C TYR A 640 15.36 10.89 15.41
N ALA A 641 15.03 9.71 15.92
CA ALA A 641 14.83 9.47 17.34
C ALA A 641 16.15 9.37 18.09
N GLN A 642 17.12 8.63 17.55
CA GLN A 642 18.46 8.46 18.12
C GLN A 642 19.16 9.81 18.28
N LEU A 643 19.24 10.62 17.22
CA LEU A 643 19.89 11.94 17.28
C LEU A 643 19.25 12.88 18.32
N ARG A 644 17.95 12.71 18.59
CA ARG A 644 17.23 13.49 19.62
C ARG A 644 17.47 12.97 21.02
N ALA A 645 17.51 11.65 21.20
CA ALA A 645 17.92 11.05 22.47
C ALA A 645 19.36 11.44 22.81
N ASP A 646 20.27 11.38 21.82
CA ASP A 646 21.66 11.81 21.96
C ASP A 646 21.79 13.30 22.28
N ALA A 647 20.88 14.12 21.75
CA ALA A 647 20.78 15.54 22.05
C ALA A 647 20.19 15.86 23.43
N GLY A 648 19.85 14.85 24.24
CA GLY A 648 19.30 15.04 25.58
C GLY A 648 17.83 15.43 25.62
N VAL A 649 17.07 15.17 24.56
CA VAL A 649 15.61 15.35 24.59
C VAL A 649 15.02 14.40 25.65
N PRO A 650 14.15 14.86 26.57
CA PRO A 650 13.54 13.99 27.57
C PRO A 650 12.69 12.86 26.97
N LEU A 651 12.66 11.70 27.65
CA LEU A 651 11.98 10.47 27.18
C LEU A 651 10.51 10.71 26.82
N ASP A 652 9.80 11.46 27.64
CA ASP A 652 8.39 11.76 27.47
C ASP A 652 8.13 12.73 26.31
N ILE A 653 9.03 13.70 26.07
CA ILE A 653 9.00 14.58 24.90
C ILE A 653 9.29 13.79 23.62
N LEU A 654 10.32 12.94 23.62
CA LEU A 654 10.62 12.09 22.47
C LEU A 654 9.49 11.09 22.19
N GLN A 655 8.85 10.56 23.23
CA GLN A 655 7.68 9.69 23.11
C GLN A 655 6.53 10.39 22.38
N VAL A 656 6.24 11.66 22.72
CA VAL A 656 5.22 12.48 22.03
C VAL A 656 5.60 12.72 20.58
N LEU A 657 6.85 13.13 20.32
CA LEU A 657 7.36 13.35 18.96
C LEU A 657 7.24 12.07 18.13
N MET A 658 7.64 10.91 18.65
CA MET A 658 7.56 9.62 17.98
C MET A 658 6.16 9.01 17.96
N SER A 659 5.26 9.55 18.78
CA SER A 659 3.90 9.10 18.99
C SER A 659 3.82 7.62 19.40
N HIS A 660 4.68 7.24 20.36
CA HIS A 660 4.66 5.92 20.98
C HIS A 660 3.67 5.87 22.15
N GLN A 661 2.92 4.78 22.25
CA GLN A 661 1.98 4.57 23.36
C GLN A 661 2.69 4.12 24.63
N ASP A 662 3.72 3.29 24.47
CA ASP A 662 4.48 2.71 25.57
C ASP A 662 5.87 3.37 25.65
N PRO A 663 6.27 3.89 26.82
CA PRO A 663 7.63 4.39 27.07
C PRO A 663 8.72 3.39 26.70
N SER A 664 8.50 2.08 26.89
CA SER A 664 9.49 1.02 26.57
C SER A 664 9.92 1.06 25.10
N THR A 665 9.02 1.43 24.19
CA THR A 665 9.31 1.55 22.75
C THR A 665 10.23 2.74 22.44
N THR A 666 10.22 3.77 23.29
CA THR A 666 11.08 4.96 23.16
C THR A 666 12.39 4.79 23.93
N GLN A 667 12.40 4.03 25.03
CA GLN A 667 13.60 3.77 25.83
C GLN A 667 14.74 3.12 25.03
N VAL A 668 14.42 2.36 23.98
CA VAL A 668 15.41 1.74 23.09
C VAL A 668 16.40 2.76 22.47
N TYR A 669 15.99 4.02 22.29
CA TYR A 669 16.86 5.08 21.74
C TYR A 669 17.80 5.71 22.76
N TYR A 670 17.61 5.50 24.07
CA TYR A 670 18.49 6.06 25.12
C TYR A 670 19.75 5.21 25.35
N ARG A 671 20.01 4.25 24.46
CA ARG A 671 21.33 3.64 24.30
C ARG A 671 22.26 4.69 23.65
N PRO A 672 23.44 5.00 24.25
CA PRO A 672 24.31 6.06 23.73
C PRO A 672 24.95 5.69 22.39
N SER A 673 24.72 6.46 21.32
CA SER A 673 25.19 6.18 19.94
C SER A 673 26.70 6.32 19.70
N HIS A 674 27.42 6.91 20.66
CA HIS A 674 28.87 7.07 20.63
C HIS A 674 29.46 6.80 22.03
N PRO A 675 29.50 5.54 22.48
CA PRO A 675 29.94 5.20 23.84
C PRO A 675 31.32 5.78 24.14
N ARG A 676 32.26 5.78 23.18
CA ARG A 676 33.62 6.37 23.35
C ARG A 676 33.67 7.89 23.47
N ARG A 677 32.88 8.64 22.67
CA ARG A 677 32.82 10.12 22.74
C ARG A 677 32.14 10.56 24.04
N ILE A 678 31.09 9.84 24.42
CA ILE A 678 30.35 10.06 25.67
C ILE A 678 31.16 9.62 26.88
N GLU A 679 31.91 8.51 26.81
CA GLU A 679 32.87 8.08 27.83
C GLU A 679 34.02 9.05 27.97
N ALA A 680 34.57 9.58 26.87
CA ALA A 680 35.61 10.61 26.93
C ALA A 680 35.09 11.88 27.62
N VAL A 681 33.91 12.37 27.23
CA VAL A 681 33.28 13.53 27.88
C VAL A 681 32.91 13.24 29.34
N ARG A 682 32.39 12.05 29.65
CA ARG A 682 32.08 11.62 31.03
C ARG A 682 33.33 11.42 31.88
N ALA A 683 34.44 10.95 31.31
CA ALA A 683 35.73 10.80 31.97
C ALA A 683 36.37 12.16 32.23
N ILE A 684 36.20 13.13 31.32
CA ILE A 684 36.54 14.53 31.59
C ILE A 684 35.64 15.04 32.72
N ALA A 685 34.31 14.91 32.60
CA ALA A 685 33.33 15.40 33.57
C ALA A 685 33.50 14.82 34.99
N ALA A 686 33.91 13.56 35.10
CA ALA A 686 34.20 12.91 36.38
C ALA A 686 35.32 13.62 37.18
N LYS A 687 36.24 14.36 36.52
CA LYS A 687 37.29 15.16 37.17
C LYS A 687 36.76 16.48 37.77
N TYR A 688 35.52 16.84 37.44
CA TYR A 688 34.92 18.17 37.65
C TYR A 688 33.52 18.07 38.29
N GLN A 689 33.29 17.04 39.11
CA GLN A 689 32.03 16.88 39.84
C GLN A 689 31.96 17.76 41.10
N PHE A 690 30.81 18.37 41.31
CA PHE A 690 30.50 19.19 42.47
C PHE A 690 29.41 18.55 43.32
N ASP A 691 29.57 18.63 44.63
CA ASP A 691 28.46 18.44 45.56
C ASP A 691 27.62 19.73 45.70
N LEU A 692 26.56 19.66 46.49
CA LEU A 692 25.67 20.80 46.73
C LEU A 692 26.34 22.00 47.43
N THR A 693 27.42 21.78 48.19
CA THR A 693 28.22 22.88 48.77
C THR A 693 29.13 23.53 47.72
N GLY A 694 29.15 22.93 46.53
CA GLY A 694 30.04 23.24 45.43
C GLY A 694 31.51 22.99 45.77
N GLY A 695 31.76 22.08 46.72
CA GLY A 695 33.05 21.45 46.92
C GLY A 695 33.28 20.44 45.81
N ARG A 696 34.52 20.35 45.31
CA ARG A 696 34.89 19.30 44.35
C ARG A 696 34.83 17.94 45.04
N VAL A 697 34.04 17.03 44.48
CA VAL A 697 34.06 15.62 44.88
C VAL A 697 35.37 15.04 44.36
N ARG A 698 36.29 14.65 45.26
CA ARG A 698 37.56 14.04 44.84
C ARG A 698 37.27 12.78 44.02
N ALA A 699 37.80 12.71 42.81
CA ALA A 699 38.03 11.42 42.16
C ALA A 699 38.93 10.60 43.10
N GLY A 700 38.57 9.34 43.34
CA GLY A 700 39.43 8.40 44.05
C GLY A 700 40.80 8.27 43.37
N SER A 701 41.73 7.59 44.02
CA SER A 701 43.03 7.32 43.40
C SER A 701 42.85 6.49 42.12
N ALA A 702 43.76 6.61 41.15
CA ALA A 702 43.67 5.92 39.86
C ALA A 702 43.60 4.37 39.97
N ASP A 703 44.02 3.81 41.12
CA ASP A 703 43.92 2.36 41.41
C ASP A 703 42.55 1.93 41.97
N ASP A 704 41.73 2.86 42.49
CA ASP A 704 40.35 2.57 42.93
C ASP A 704 39.34 2.57 41.76
N ASP A 705 39.79 2.91 40.55
CA ASP A 705 39.00 3.77 39.68
C ASP A 705 38.60 3.18 38.32
N LEU A 706 38.86 1.90 38.06
CA LEU A 706 38.46 1.26 36.80
C LEU A 706 37.36 0.20 36.98
N ALA A 707 37.47 -0.69 37.98
CA ALA A 707 36.52 -1.80 38.16
C ALA A 707 35.19 -1.40 38.84
N ASP A 708 35.18 -0.33 39.63
CA ASP A 708 33.98 0.14 40.34
C ASP A 708 33.22 1.22 39.56
N ARG A 709 33.90 2.00 38.70
CA ARG A 709 33.25 2.97 37.79
C ARG A 709 32.57 2.33 36.59
N ILE A 710 33.08 1.20 36.10
CA ILE A 710 32.38 0.34 35.13
C ILE A 710 31.11 -0.27 35.76
N ARG A 711 31.08 -0.43 37.10
CA ARG A 711 29.90 -0.85 37.87
C ARG A 711 28.95 0.29 38.25
N ALA A 712 29.30 1.57 38.06
CA ALA A 712 28.51 2.75 38.49
C ALA A 712 27.23 3.06 37.67
N GLY A 713 26.70 2.06 36.96
CA GLY A 713 25.24 1.88 36.86
C GLY A 713 24.61 1.37 38.17
N VAL A 714 25.40 1.19 39.23
CA VAL A 714 25.02 0.78 40.58
C VAL A 714 25.62 1.80 41.55
N GLY A 715 24.80 2.70 42.11
CA GLY A 715 25.22 3.68 43.12
C GLY A 715 24.81 5.13 42.84
N SER A 716 24.21 5.42 41.68
CA SER A 716 23.58 6.72 41.41
C SER A 716 22.41 6.59 40.45
N VAL A 717 21.41 7.46 40.58
CA VAL A 717 20.25 7.55 39.69
C VAL A 717 20.17 8.96 39.10
N PRO A 718 19.85 9.13 37.80
CA PRO A 718 19.67 10.46 37.22
C PRO A 718 18.57 11.25 37.94
N VAL A 719 18.83 12.52 38.19
CA VAL A 719 17.86 13.49 38.74
C VAL A 719 17.96 14.82 37.97
N PRO A 720 16.99 15.74 38.07
CA PRO A 720 17.03 16.98 37.32
C PRO A 720 18.36 17.73 37.51
N ALA A 721 19.05 17.99 36.39
CA ALA A 721 20.33 18.68 36.31
C ALA A 721 21.50 18.03 37.06
N GLY A 722 21.43 16.74 37.40
CA GLY A 722 22.52 16.05 38.08
C GLY A 722 22.26 14.57 38.38
N ARG A 723 22.89 14.06 39.44
CA ARG A 723 22.78 12.66 39.89
C ARG A 723 22.50 12.58 41.38
N CYS A 724 21.73 11.58 41.79
CA CYS A 724 21.46 11.27 43.18
C CYS A 724 22.18 9.98 43.59
N HIS A 725 22.94 10.04 44.68
CA HIS A 725 23.69 8.91 45.23
C HIS A 725 23.03 8.24 46.44
N GLU A 726 21.80 8.63 46.78
CA GLU A 726 21.09 8.05 47.92
C GLU A 726 20.67 6.61 47.59
N MET A 727 21.14 5.65 48.39
CA MET A 727 21.07 4.23 48.06
C MET A 727 19.64 3.71 48.01
N ASN A 728 18.71 4.26 48.80
CA ASN A 728 17.31 3.87 48.77
C ASN A 728 16.62 4.33 47.48
N ASN A 729 16.91 5.55 47.02
CA ASN A 729 16.45 6.11 45.76
C ASN A 729 17.07 5.40 44.57
N VAL A 730 18.35 5.03 44.66
CA VAL A 730 19.05 4.22 43.63
C VAL A 730 18.45 2.81 43.53
N ARG A 731 18.18 2.14 44.66
CA ARG A 731 17.55 0.81 44.68
C ARG A 731 16.13 0.82 44.13
N ALA A 732 15.43 1.94 44.26
CA ALA A 732 14.09 2.16 43.76
C ALA A 732 14.06 2.82 42.36
N ASP A 733 15.20 2.84 41.64
CA ASP A 733 15.33 3.38 40.28
C ASP A 733 14.78 4.81 40.13
N GLY A 734 14.99 5.65 41.16
CA GLY A 734 14.58 7.06 41.18
C GLY A 734 13.21 7.32 41.79
N HIS A 735 12.51 6.25 42.19
CA HIS A 735 11.18 6.33 42.82
C HIS A 735 11.22 6.29 44.35
N GLY A 736 12.40 6.23 44.97
CA GLY A 736 12.57 6.07 46.42
C GLY A 736 12.76 7.37 47.20
N CYS A 737 12.86 8.52 46.52
CA CYS A 737 13.09 9.81 47.16
C CYS A 737 11.85 10.27 47.96
N PRO A 738 11.98 10.55 49.28
CA PRO A 738 10.86 11.01 50.11
C PRO A 738 10.45 12.47 49.85
N VAL A 739 11.30 13.25 49.16
CA VAL A 739 11.14 14.70 48.92
C VAL A 739 11.42 15.05 47.45
N TYR A 740 10.61 14.47 46.57
CA TYR A 740 10.70 14.66 45.12
C TYR A 740 10.82 16.15 44.73
N TYR A 741 11.69 16.46 43.75
CA TYR A 741 12.05 17.82 43.28
C TYR A 741 12.85 18.74 44.22
N ARG A 742 13.35 18.28 45.37
CA ARG A 742 14.20 19.08 46.29
C ARG A 742 15.72 18.79 46.21
N CYS A 743 16.21 18.45 45.02
CA CYS A 743 17.62 18.03 44.82
C CYS A 743 18.64 19.09 45.26
N PHE A 744 18.30 20.36 45.11
CA PHE A 744 19.15 21.51 45.46
C PHE A 744 19.18 21.80 46.98
N SER A 745 18.58 20.94 47.78
CA SER A 745 18.72 20.96 49.24
C SER A 745 19.17 19.60 49.78
N CYS A 746 19.60 18.70 48.88
CA CYS A 746 19.96 17.32 49.19
C CYS A 746 21.48 17.12 49.12
N THR A 747 22.08 16.58 50.17
CA THR A 747 23.52 16.28 50.23
C THR A 747 23.95 15.13 49.31
N PHE A 748 23.02 14.31 48.84
CA PHE A 748 23.28 13.21 47.91
C PHE A 748 23.29 13.64 46.43
N TYR A 749 23.08 14.93 46.16
CA TYR A 749 23.06 15.48 44.82
C TYR A 749 24.47 15.87 44.36
N THR A 750 24.81 15.47 43.13
CA THR A 750 26.03 15.90 42.44
C THR A 750 25.71 16.40 41.03
N THR A 751 26.53 17.31 40.52
CA THR A 751 26.42 17.84 39.16
C THR A 751 27.80 18.04 38.53
N ASP A 752 27.83 18.17 37.21
CA ASP A 752 29.03 18.50 36.43
C ASP A 752 28.65 19.35 35.20
N PHE A 753 29.65 19.76 34.41
CA PHE A 753 29.44 20.63 33.24
C PHE A 753 28.59 19.99 32.12
N THR A 754 28.38 18.66 32.12
CA THR A 754 27.51 18.02 31.13
C THR A 754 26.04 18.37 31.35
N HIS A 755 25.66 18.67 32.60
CA HIS A 755 24.31 19.10 33.00
C HIS A 755 24.09 20.62 32.85
N LEU A 756 25.06 21.37 32.32
CA LEU A 756 25.01 22.84 32.26
C LEU A 756 23.72 23.43 31.61
N PRO A 757 23.15 22.89 30.52
CA PRO A 757 21.88 23.43 30.00
C PRO A 757 20.70 23.11 30.89
N GLU A 758 20.67 21.93 31.51
CA GLU A 758 19.61 21.55 32.45
C GLU A 758 19.66 22.45 33.69
N LEU A 759 20.87 22.77 34.18
CA LEU A 759 21.08 23.76 35.24
C LEU A 759 20.56 25.14 34.81
N ARG A 760 20.90 25.62 33.60
CA ARG A 760 20.42 26.92 33.07
C ARG A 760 18.90 26.96 32.92
N GLN A 761 18.31 25.88 32.40
CA GLN A 761 16.86 25.76 32.23
C GLN A 761 16.14 25.74 33.58
N LEU A 762 16.66 24.97 34.54
CA LEU A 762 16.09 24.89 35.86
C LEU A 762 16.21 26.21 36.61
N ARG A 763 17.35 26.92 36.46
CA ARG A 763 17.51 28.28 36.95
C ARG A 763 16.40 29.18 36.40
N ALA A 764 16.24 29.20 35.08
CA ALA A 764 15.24 30.04 34.43
C ALA A 764 13.83 29.76 34.98
N SER A 765 13.45 28.49 35.10
CA SER A 765 12.16 28.08 35.66
C SER A 765 11.97 28.48 37.13
N LYS A 766 13.00 28.34 37.98
CA LYS A 766 12.90 28.76 39.39
C LYS A 766 12.85 30.28 39.55
N ALA A 767 13.55 31.01 38.70
CA ALA A 767 13.52 32.47 38.70
C ALA A 767 12.15 33.00 38.27
N GLU A 768 11.55 32.39 37.25
CA GLU A 768 10.18 32.66 36.83
C GLU A 768 9.20 32.37 37.97
N GLN A 769 9.29 31.18 38.59
CA GLN A 769 8.43 30.81 39.72
C GLN A 769 8.58 31.77 40.92
N LEU A 770 9.81 32.17 41.25
CA LEU A 770 10.07 33.13 42.31
C LEU A 770 9.43 34.49 41.99
N ALA A 771 9.63 35.00 40.77
CA ALA A 771 9.06 36.26 40.33
C ALA A 771 7.52 36.25 40.33
N THR A 772 6.89 35.15 39.89
CA THR A 772 5.43 34.99 39.94
C THR A 772 4.92 35.06 41.38
N LEU A 773 5.58 34.35 42.31
CA LEU A 773 5.15 34.31 43.71
C LEU A 773 5.39 35.66 44.41
N GLU A 774 6.54 36.30 44.20
CA GLU A 774 6.84 37.62 44.75
C GLU A 774 5.82 38.66 44.26
N ASN A 775 5.49 38.66 42.97
CA ASN A 775 4.46 39.55 42.42
C ASN A 775 3.07 39.27 43.01
N ALA A 776 2.69 38.00 43.22
CA ALA A 776 1.40 37.64 43.80
C ALA A 776 1.28 38.06 45.28
N TYR A 777 2.37 37.96 46.04
CA TYR A 777 2.42 38.32 47.45
C TYR A 777 2.64 39.83 47.69
N ASP A 778 3.28 40.56 46.77
CA ASP A 778 3.41 42.01 46.89
C ASP A 778 2.15 42.77 46.44
N SER A 779 1.29 42.16 45.60
CA SER A 779 0.12 42.85 45.02
C SER A 779 -1.24 42.49 45.64
N VAL A 780 -1.44 41.27 46.15
CA VAL A 780 -2.79 40.78 46.55
C VAL A 780 -2.82 40.01 47.88
N LEU A 781 -1.72 39.40 48.35
CA LEU A 781 -1.73 38.47 49.50
C LEU A 781 -0.53 38.67 50.44
N THR A 782 -0.73 38.67 51.77
CA THR A 782 0.42 38.59 52.69
C THR A 782 0.87 37.12 52.83
N PRO A 783 2.15 36.78 52.62
CA PRO A 783 2.61 35.40 52.73
C PRO A 783 2.54 34.91 54.18
N GLY A 784 1.87 33.79 54.41
CA GLY A 784 1.93 33.09 55.68
C GLY A 784 3.32 32.48 55.94
N PRO A 785 3.61 31.99 57.16
CA PRO A 785 4.94 31.52 57.56
C PRO A 785 5.51 30.40 56.66
N LEU A 786 4.66 29.50 56.15
CA LEU A 786 5.07 28.44 55.21
C LEU A 786 5.36 28.99 53.80
N SER A 787 4.59 29.97 53.33
CA SER A 787 4.82 30.63 52.04
C SER A 787 6.10 31.46 52.06
N ALA A 788 6.36 32.18 53.15
CA ALA A 788 7.61 32.91 53.35
C ALA A 788 8.82 31.97 53.36
N ALA A 789 8.72 30.82 54.04
CA ALA A 789 9.78 29.81 54.04
C ALA A 789 10.01 29.19 52.65
N ASN A 790 8.94 28.96 51.86
CA ASN A 790 9.07 28.44 50.49
C ASN A 790 9.69 29.45 49.53
N LEU A 791 9.34 30.74 49.64
CA LEU A 791 9.97 31.82 48.87
C LEU A 791 11.46 31.91 49.16
N GLU A 792 11.82 31.89 50.45
CA GLU A 792 13.22 31.93 50.86
C GLU A 792 14.01 30.71 50.36
N LEU A 793 13.40 29.53 50.43
CA LEU A 793 13.99 28.32 49.89
C LEU A 793 14.19 28.38 48.36
N LEU A 794 13.24 28.94 47.61
CA LEU A 794 13.38 29.15 46.16
C LEU A 794 14.51 30.13 45.83
N ARG A 795 14.70 31.19 46.62
CA ARG A 795 15.84 32.12 46.48
C ARG A 795 17.16 31.41 46.71
N GLN A 796 17.25 30.61 47.77
CA GLN A 796 18.44 29.84 48.12
C GLN A 796 18.78 28.81 47.02
N GLU A 797 17.78 28.06 46.55
CA GLU A 797 17.95 27.09 45.47
C GLU A 797 18.38 27.76 44.15
N SER A 798 17.85 28.95 43.83
CA SER A 798 18.24 29.71 42.63
C SER A 798 19.68 30.19 42.71
N LYS A 799 20.10 30.72 43.87
CA LYS A 799 21.49 31.13 44.11
C LYS A 799 22.45 29.95 44.01
N GLN A 800 22.09 28.79 44.56
CA GLN A 800 22.89 27.57 44.45
C GLN A 800 23.05 27.11 42.99
N ILE A 801 21.99 27.18 42.19
CA ILE A 801 22.10 26.85 40.77
C ILE A 801 23.02 27.85 40.04
N ASP A 802 22.92 29.16 40.32
CA ASP A 802 23.81 30.18 39.75
C ASP A 802 25.29 29.90 40.10
N GLU A 803 25.57 29.49 41.35
CA GLU A 803 26.92 29.09 41.79
C GLU A 803 27.43 27.82 41.07
N LEU A 804 26.56 26.82 40.86
CA LEU A 804 26.90 25.58 40.14
C LEU A 804 27.14 25.85 38.65
N VAL A 805 26.34 26.72 38.02
CA VAL A 805 26.53 27.16 36.63
C VAL A 805 27.87 27.86 36.47
N GLY A 806 28.20 28.84 37.33
CA GLY A 806 29.47 29.55 37.27
C GLY A 806 30.69 28.63 37.46
N LYS A 807 30.56 27.60 38.31
CA LYS A 807 31.61 26.58 38.50
C LYS A 807 31.78 25.68 37.27
N CYS A 808 30.67 25.23 36.66
CA CYS A 808 30.72 24.46 35.42
C CYS A 808 31.34 25.25 34.26
N GLU A 809 31.05 26.56 34.17
CA GLU A 809 31.64 27.44 33.15
C GLU A 809 33.13 27.68 33.37
N ALA A 810 33.56 27.89 34.62
CA ALA A 810 34.97 28.01 34.98
C ALA A 810 35.74 26.71 34.67
N ASP A 811 35.12 25.55 34.91
CA ASP A 811 35.73 24.25 34.62
C ASP A 811 35.89 24.01 33.12
N ILE A 812 34.89 24.35 32.29
CA ILE A 812 35.03 24.35 30.82
C ILE A 812 36.20 25.25 30.38
N GLY A 813 36.37 26.41 31.02
CA GLY A 813 37.49 27.32 30.78
C GLY A 813 38.86 26.77 31.20
N SER A 814 38.90 25.79 32.12
CA SER A 814 40.12 25.15 32.64
C SER A 814 40.56 23.90 31.89
N LEU A 815 39.77 23.43 30.92
CA LEU A 815 40.07 22.25 30.11
C LEU A 815 41.28 22.48 29.21
N THR A 816 42.05 21.42 28.93
CA THR A 816 43.09 21.46 27.90
C THR A 816 42.48 21.74 26.53
N HIS A 817 43.27 22.20 25.55
CA HIS A 817 42.75 22.52 24.21
C HIS A 817 42.02 21.32 23.57
N GLU A 818 42.56 20.11 23.71
CA GLU A 818 41.97 18.87 23.18
C GLU A 818 40.68 18.45 23.92
N GLU A 819 40.66 18.51 25.25
CA GLU A 819 39.46 18.26 26.06
C GLU A 819 38.37 19.29 25.75
N ARG A 820 38.75 20.56 25.62
CA ARG A 820 37.86 21.67 25.28
C ARG A 820 37.24 21.49 23.90
N THR A 821 38.02 21.17 22.87
CA THR A 821 37.48 20.89 21.53
C THR A 821 36.53 19.69 21.54
N THR A 822 36.85 18.65 22.31
CA THR A 822 35.98 17.46 22.46
C THR A 822 34.65 17.80 23.13
N VAL A 823 34.69 18.58 24.22
CA VAL A 823 33.50 19.03 24.96
C VAL A 823 32.69 20.03 24.14
N GLU A 824 33.31 21.05 23.54
CA GLU A 824 32.62 22.03 22.68
C GLU A 824 31.97 21.37 21.46
N SER A 825 32.64 20.41 20.83
CA SER A 825 32.07 19.61 19.74
C SER A 825 30.83 18.83 20.20
N TRP A 826 30.88 18.19 21.38
CA TRP A 826 29.75 17.45 21.95
C TRP A 826 28.58 18.38 22.33
N LEU A 827 28.86 19.52 22.97
CA LEU A 827 27.88 20.55 23.30
C LEU A 827 27.23 21.12 22.03
N HIS A 828 28.02 21.39 20.98
CA HIS A 828 27.52 21.90 19.71
C HIS A 828 26.61 20.91 18.99
N THR A 829 26.97 19.62 18.93
CA THR A 829 26.09 18.56 18.41
C THR A 829 24.77 18.53 19.18
N ARG A 830 24.81 18.62 20.52
CA ARG A 830 23.62 18.63 21.37
C ARG A 830 22.71 19.84 21.10
N ASP A 831 23.28 21.04 21.06
CA ASP A 831 22.55 22.29 20.84
C ASP A 831 21.95 22.35 19.42
N ARG A 832 22.67 21.82 18.42
CA ARG A 832 22.20 21.75 17.03
C ARG A 832 20.91 20.94 16.86
N PHE A 833 20.73 19.85 17.59
CA PHE A 833 19.53 19.03 17.48
C PHE A 833 18.40 19.47 18.45
N LEU A 834 18.74 20.11 19.58
CA LEU A 834 17.77 20.73 20.48
C LEU A 834 17.10 21.96 19.87
N THR A 835 17.85 22.83 19.18
CA THR A 835 17.34 24.07 18.54
C THR A 835 16.32 23.80 17.42
N VAL A 836 16.31 22.58 16.86
CA VAL A 836 15.37 22.16 15.81
C VAL A 836 14.01 21.76 16.39
N ILE A 837 13.89 21.57 17.71
CA ILE A 837 12.64 21.15 18.35
C ILE A 837 11.92 22.37 18.89
N PRO A 838 10.67 22.64 18.48
CA PRO A 838 9.87 23.69 19.09
C PRO A 838 9.32 23.16 20.44
N VAL A 839 10.19 23.03 21.44
CA VAL A 839 9.85 22.43 22.75
C VAL A 839 8.66 23.14 23.41
N ALA A 840 8.61 24.47 23.32
CA ALA A 840 7.46 25.26 23.76
C ALA A 840 6.14 24.82 23.09
N ALA A 841 6.18 24.50 21.79
CA ALA A 841 5.01 24.00 21.07
C ALA A 841 4.62 22.57 21.46
N VAL A 842 5.60 21.71 21.79
CA VAL A 842 5.34 20.35 22.31
C VAL A 842 4.67 20.43 23.69
N LEU A 843 5.17 21.28 24.58
CA LEU A 843 4.63 21.48 25.94
C LEU A 843 3.23 22.12 25.92
N ALA A 844 3.04 23.18 25.12
CA ALA A 844 1.72 23.81 24.95
C ALA A 844 0.70 22.86 24.29
N GLY A 845 1.15 21.99 23.39
CA GLY A 845 0.32 20.94 22.81
C GLY A 845 -0.19 19.95 23.86
N ARG A 846 0.63 19.60 24.86
CA ARG A 846 0.23 18.71 25.97
C ARG A 846 -0.97 19.26 26.75
N GLN A 847 -1.00 20.56 27.03
CA GLN A 847 -2.13 21.23 27.69
C GLN A 847 -3.41 21.25 26.86
N ARG A 848 -3.34 21.04 25.54
CA ARG A 848 -4.50 20.98 24.62
C ARG A 848 -4.84 19.56 24.16
N LEU A 849 -4.09 18.53 24.55
CA LEU A 849 -4.28 17.13 24.14
C LEU A 849 -5.04 16.28 25.16
N ASP A 850 -5.33 16.80 26.36
CA ASP A 850 -6.15 16.13 27.38
C ASP A 850 -7.66 16.16 27.09
N GLN A 851 -8.09 16.69 25.93
CA GLN A 851 -9.46 16.51 25.47
C GLN A 851 -9.53 15.23 24.61
N PRO A 852 -10.24 14.17 25.06
CA PRO A 852 -10.50 13.01 24.23
C PRO A 852 -11.19 13.48 22.95
N THR A 853 -10.58 13.15 21.81
CA THR A 853 -11.14 13.41 20.50
C THR A 853 -12.38 12.53 20.36
N VAL A 854 -13.56 13.11 20.57
CA VAL A 854 -14.84 12.44 20.35
C VAL A 854 -14.96 12.16 18.85
N ASP A 855 -15.21 10.89 18.50
CA ASP A 855 -15.33 10.37 17.14
C ASP A 855 -16.47 11.10 16.38
N PRO A 856 -16.22 11.77 15.23
CA PRO A 856 -17.24 12.51 14.50
C PRO A 856 -18.17 11.64 13.62
N MET A 857 -18.32 10.34 13.90
CA MET A 857 -19.18 9.44 13.11
C MET A 857 -20.39 8.84 13.84
N LEU A 858 -20.75 9.30 15.04
CA LEU A 858 -22.01 8.92 15.68
C LEU A 858 -22.65 10.13 16.34
N ASN A 859 -23.57 10.79 15.63
CA ASN A 859 -24.81 11.36 16.17
C ASN A 859 -25.65 11.94 15.02
N GLU A 860 -26.34 11.07 14.28
CA GLU A 860 -27.65 11.43 13.74
C GLU A 860 -28.72 10.90 14.71
N ARG A 861 -29.72 11.76 14.96
CA ARG A 861 -30.97 11.56 15.74
C ARG A 861 -30.76 11.69 17.26
N THR A 862 -31.48 12.54 17.99
CA THR A 862 -32.92 12.88 17.92
C THR A 862 -33.22 14.22 18.61
N SER A 863 -34.15 14.99 18.02
CA SER A 863 -35.31 15.65 18.66
C SER A 863 -35.10 16.53 19.90
N GLN A 864 -35.16 17.86 19.75
CA GLN A 864 -36.35 18.73 19.85
C GLN A 864 -35.97 20.17 19.50
#